data_AF-A0A8J6JC10-F1
#
_entry.id   AF-A0A8J6JC10-F1
#
_cell.length_a   1.000
_cell.length_b   1.000
_cell.length_c   1.000
_cell.angle_alpha   90.00
_cell.angle_beta   90.00
_cell.angle_gamma   90.00
#
_symmetry.space_group_name_H-M   'P 1'
#
loop_
_entity.id
_entity.type
_entity.pdbx_description
1 polymer ?
#
loop_
_entity_poly.entity_id
_entity_poly.type
_entity_poly.pdbx_seq_one_letter_code
_entity_poly.pdbx_strand_id
1 'polypeptide(L)'
;MARVMALALVVGLFPAGMAQSASAVELPEDEIKEMWEIALENGYTHYDTIDLCGGNSHMQGICVDDKMEYMYFSYTSALAKVDMKTGKVVGSVGGFGEGSFGTPGGAHLGCLAYYDGKIYGSLEYKEPGAKFFIAVFDEDAITEVGMDMKEMDTGVYGILLEEPTSDFRDPLNDVVSGANGFAVNEEKAGHKFGCSGIDGVTFAPMPGSDDDKMYLFVAYGVYGNNDYWKGRYDNNYNVLQVYDPEDFDQPYNESKGTGDSVLRRFTYERGLSTDYEESEVLTATDTLYAWTGTTSYGAQNMEYDKDTGDIVLYTYAPQQEWSKGHTLYVIDGSKVPVEREIEVGQSNTNSDQDAHDAAVAKAEEYKVDGKYPIGKHGVLKCICGNDCQPTVCGDTGITAMVCGGALPETATYGIASIGGGYYYIVDGATTASLFKRDDNYNFTRVTLDRPINAFNDIVEGDWYYKAVDYALTEGIMSGTSTDTFAPNATLTRAMVAQMLYSLEGKPAAGRADFADVAEGAWYADAISWAAGEGIVSGYGDTFGPNDPITREQLALILYGYAQMKEYDTTQGGMSIREFSDYTSISGWALEGLDWAVNAGLLSGKGNNTLVPTAGATRAEVAQIFMMFCQEVAKQSK
;
A
#
# COMPACT_ATOMS: atom_id res chain seq x y z
N MET A 1 16.30 5.44 21.45
CA MET A 1 15.17 6.01 22.21
C MET A 1 15.44 7.38 22.84
N ALA A 2 16.40 8.18 22.33
CA ALA A 2 16.51 9.60 22.65
C ALA A 2 16.77 10.35 21.34
N ARG A 3 15.71 10.59 20.55
CA ARG A 3 15.71 11.53 19.41
C ARG A 3 14.35 11.81 18.77
N VAL A 4 13.27 11.10 19.13
CA VAL A 4 11.94 11.30 18.48
C VAL A 4 11.05 12.35 19.18
N MET A 5 11.36 12.79 20.42
CA MET A 5 10.57 13.85 21.09
C MET A 5 10.98 15.28 20.69
N ALA A 6 11.12 15.55 19.40
CA ALA A 6 11.35 16.90 18.90
C ALA A 6 10.48 17.22 17.70
N LEU A 7 9.21 16.79 17.68
CA LEU A 7 8.25 17.23 16.66
C LEU A 7 6.82 17.44 17.22
N ALA A 8 6.72 18.09 18.37
CA ALA A 8 5.46 18.64 18.84
C ALA A 8 5.73 19.86 19.73
N LEU A 9 5.64 21.06 19.14
CA LEU A 9 5.22 22.35 19.74
C LEU A 9 5.91 23.51 19.01
N VAL A 10 5.18 24.16 18.09
CA VAL A 10 5.44 25.55 17.70
C VAL A 10 4.34 26.42 18.29
N VAL A 11 4.49 26.82 19.57
CA VAL A 11 3.94 28.09 20.09
C VAL A 11 4.79 28.56 21.30
N GLY A 12 5.52 29.68 21.17
CA GLY A 12 5.82 30.60 22.29
C GLY A 12 7.26 30.73 22.85
N LEU A 13 8.02 31.71 22.32
CA LEU A 13 8.95 32.69 22.95
C LEU A 13 9.74 32.40 24.28
N PHE A 14 11.10 32.33 24.18
CA PHE A 14 12.25 32.76 25.06
C PHE A 14 12.27 32.58 26.62
N PRO A 15 13.44 32.71 27.35
CA PRO A 15 14.81 32.16 27.20
C PRO A 15 15.44 31.51 28.49
N ALA A 16 16.46 30.66 28.27
CA ALA A 16 17.68 30.33 29.07
C ALA A 16 17.65 30.01 30.59
N GLY A 17 18.18 28.82 30.96
CA GLY A 17 18.81 28.59 32.28
C GLY A 17 19.02 27.13 32.74
N MET A 18 20.28 26.66 32.69
CA MET A 18 20.96 25.64 33.54
C MET A 18 20.45 24.18 33.66
N ALA A 19 21.30 23.27 33.15
CA ALA A 19 21.79 21.98 33.67
C ALA A 19 20.98 21.17 34.72
N GLN A 20 20.73 19.87 34.46
CA GLN A 20 21.60 18.72 34.86
C GLN A 20 20.81 17.39 34.83
N SER A 21 21.41 16.37 34.19
CA SER A 21 21.19 14.91 34.25
C SER A 21 19.83 14.31 34.66
N ALA A 22 19.23 13.51 33.77
CA ALA A 22 18.33 12.43 34.15
C ALA A 22 18.78 11.12 33.49
N SER A 23 18.99 10.11 34.33
CA SER A 23 19.26 8.71 33.99
C SER A 23 18.18 8.14 33.08
N ALA A 24 18.59 7.33 32.10
CA ALA A 24 17.69 6.55 31.27
C ALA A 24 16.78 5.67 32.14
N VAL A 25 15.47 5.85 31.97
CA VAL A 25 14.44 4.95 32.48
C VAL A 25 14.22 3.90 31.39
N GLU A 26 14.43 2.62 31.72
CA GLU A 26 13.95 1.51 30.89
C GLU A 26 12.42 1.56 30.88
N LEU A 27 11.81 1.63 29.68
CA LEU A 27 10.35 1.65 29.55
C LEU A 27 9.80 0.22 29.71
N PRO A 28 8.69 0.01 30.46
CA PRO A 28 8.12 -1.32 30.72
C PRO A 28 7.45 -1.94 29.49
N GLU A 29 7.34 -3.27 29.48
CA GLU A 29 6.76 -4.12 28.42
C GLU A 29 5.23 -3.93 28.14
N ASP A 30 4.56 -2.91 28.71
CA ASP A 30 3.08 -2.82 28.73
C ASP A 30 2.45 -1.57 28.07
N GLU A 31 3.18 -0.73 27.33
CA GLU A 31 2.57 0.28 26.44
C GLU A 31 2.45 -0.30 25.02
N ILE A 32 1.29 -0.89 24.69
CA ILE A 32 0.96 -1.20 23.30
C ILE A 32 0.80 0.14 22.59
N LYS A 33 1.81 0.53 21.81
CA LYS A 33 1.71 1.69 20.93
C LYS A 33 0.59 1.49 19.93
N GLU A 34 -0.20 2.53 19.71
CA GLU A 34 -1.24 2.49 18.69
C GLU A 34 -0.60 2.45 17.29
N MET A 35 -1.26 1.81 16.33
CA MET A 35 -0.72 1.61 14.98
C MET A 35 -0.24 2.91 14.29
N TRP A 36 -0.95 4.03 14.49
CA TRP A 36 -0.53 5.32 13.95
C TRP A 36 0.74 5.88 14.61
N GLU A 37 0.99 5.58 15.89
CA GLU A 37 2.24 5.96 16.56
C GLU A 37 3.42 5.22 15.93
N ILE A 38 3.24 3.93 15.64
CA ILE A 38 4.24 3.11 14.95
C ILE A 38 4.51 3.66 13.54
N ALA A 39 3.47 4.06 12.80
CA ALA A 39 3.62 4.68 11.48
C ALA A 39 4.47 5.97 11.53
N LEU A 40 4.18 6.86 12.50
CA LEU A 40 4.92 8.10 12.69
C LEU A 40 6.37 7.85 13.13
N GLU A 41 6.61 6.85 13.99
CA GLU A 41 7.96 6.48 14.45
C GLU A 41 8.81 5.85 13.36
N ASN A 42 8.22 4.98 12.53
CA ASN A 42 8.90 4.42 11.37
C ASN A 42 9.21 5.52 10.34
N GLY A 43 8.46 6.61 10.35
CA GLY A 43 8.70 7.78 9.52
C GLY A 43 8.42 7.54 8.03
N TYR A 44 7.72 6.46 7.69
CA TYR A 44 7.33 6.18 6.31
C TYR A 44 5.98 6.82 6.03
N THR A 45 6.00 8.11 5.69
CA THR A 45 4.83 8.85 5.23
C THR A 45 4.58 8.71 3.74
N HIS A 46 5.46 7.99 3.03
CA HIS A 46 5.38 7.76 1.58
C HIS A 46 6.05 6.43 1.21
N TYR A 47 5.33 5.59 0.49
CA TYR A 47 5.79 4.34 -0.12
C TYR A 47 5.78 4.50 -1.63
N ASP A 48 6.81 3.97 -2.28
CA ASP A 48 6.92 3.90 -3.73
C ASP A 48 7.18 2.45 -4.12
N THR A 49 6.40 1.98 -5.08
CA THR A 49 6.29 0.58 -5.48
C THR A 49 6.69 0.30 -6.93
N ILE A 50 7.35 1.26 -7.62
CA ILE A 50 7.75 1.17 -9.04
C ILE A 50 8.50 -0.13 -9.39
N ASP A 51 9.22 -0.73 -8.45
CA ASP A 51 10.04 -1.93 -8.69
C ASP A 51 9.41 -3.27 -8.26
N LEU A 52 8.19 -3.28 -7.71
CA LEU A 52 7.71 -4.45 -6.95
C LEU A 52 7.15 -5.59 -7.81
N CYS A 53 6.72 -5.34 -9.06
CA CYS A 53 6.00 -6.31 -9.91
C CYS A 53 6.30 -6.20 -11.42
N GLY A 54 7.50 -5.73 -11.82
CA GLY A 54 7.90 -5.70 -13.24
C GLY A 54 7.52 -4.41 -14.01
N GLY A 55 7.38 -3.29 -13.30
CA GLY A 55 7.49 -1.93 -13.88
C GLY A 55 6.31 -1.40 -14.71
N ASN A 56 5.26 -2.19 -14.93
CA ASN A 56 4.08 -1.78 -15.73
C ASN A 56 2.73 -1.99 -15.02
N SER A 57 2.73 -2.37 -13.74
CA SER A 57 1.51 -2.74 -13.02
C SER A 57 0.94 -1.58 -12.21
N HIS A 58 -0.30 -1.24 -12.50
CA HIS A 58 -1.11 -0.26 -11.78
C HIS A 58 -1.61 -0.85 -10.46
N MET A 59 -1.42 -0.14 -9.34
CA MET A 59 -1.86 -0.55 -8.01
C MET A 59 -3.39 -0.55 -7.91
N GLN A 60 -3.98 -1.54 -7.23
CA GLN A 60 -5.44 -1.74 -7.18
C GLN A 60 -6.01 -1.72 -5.75
N GLY A 61 -5.18 -2.01 -4.76
CA GLY A 61 -5.60 -2.08 -3.36
C GLY A 61 -4.43 -2.02 -2.40
N ILE A 62 -4.74 -1.70 -1.15
CA ILE A 62 -3.79 -1.59 -0.03
C ILE A 62 -4.46 -2.13 1.23
N CYS A 63 -3.71 -2.85 2.06
CA CYS A 63 -4.09 -3.10 3.45
C CYS A 63 -2.83 -3.16 4.33
N VAL A 64 -3.00 -3.11 5.64
CA VAL A 64 -1.91 -3.12 6.62
C VAL A 64 -2.22 -4.18 7.67
N ASP A 65 -1.21 -4.91 8.12
CA ASP A 65 -1.40 -5.86 9.22
C ASP A 65 -1.65 -5.14 10.57
N ASP A 66 -2.22 -5.87 11.52
CA ASP A 66 -2.53 -5.32 12.85
C ASP A 66 -1.30 -4.90 13.66
N LYS A 67 -0.10 -5.37 13.26
CA LYS A 67 1.16 -5.11 13.95
C LYS A 67 1.93 -3.92 13.39
N MET A 68 1.49 -3.36 12.25
CA MET A 68 2.23 -2.36 11.47
C MET A 68 3.64 -2.83 11.06
N GLU A 69 3.81 -4.15 10.89
CA GLU A 69 5.06 -4.74 10.42
C GLU A 69 5.08 -4.75 8.89
N TYR A 70 3.96 -5.14 8.29
CA TYR A 70 3.82 -5.26 6.85
C TYR A 70 2.61 -4.51 6.29
N MET A 71 2.84 -3.95 5.11
CA MET A 71 1.83 -3.36 4.25
C MET A 71 1.74 -4.20 2.98
N TYR A 72 0.52 -4.41 2.50
CA TYR A 72 0.26 -5.23 1.33
C TYR A 72 -0.33 -4.37 0.23
N PHE A 73 0.15 -4.60 -0.99
CA PHE A 73 -0.32 -3.91 -2.19
C PHE A 73 -0.72 -4.93 -3.23
N SER A 74 -1.91 -4.76 -3.80
CA SER A 74 -2.32 -5.53 -4.96
C SER A 74 -2.07 -4.76 -6.24
N TYR A 75 -1.80 -5.53 -7.27
CA TYR A 75 -1.73 -5.15 -8.65
C TYR A 75 -2.61 -6.12 -9.43
N THR A 76 -2.97 -5.74 -10.66
CA THR A 76 -3.81 -6.56 -11.55
C THR A 76 -3.50 -8.06 -11.51
N SER A 77 -2.22 -8.45 -11.44
CA SER A 77 -1.79 -9.85 -11.46
C SER A 77 -0.79 -10.23 -10.35
N ALA A 78 -0.70 -9.47 -9.27
CA ALA A 78 0.26 -9.74 -8.20
C ALA A 78 -0.14 -9.12 -6.86
N LEU A 79 0.30 -9.74 -5.77
CA LEU A 79 0.30 -9.20 -4.41
C LEU A 79 1.74 -8.96 -3.97
N ALA A 80 2.04 -7.81 -3.38
CA ALA A 80 3.33 -7.50 -2.77
C ALA A 80 3.19 -7.30 -1.25
N LYS A 81 4.12 -7.87 -0.49
CA LYS A 81 4.29 -7.70 0.96
C LYS A 81 5.51 -6.80 1.19
N VAL A 82 5.27 -5.65 1.81
CA VAL A 82 6.27 -4.61 2.07
C VAL A 82 6.53 -4.51 3.55
N ASP A 83 7.79 -4.63 3.96
CA ASP A 83 8.22 -4.32 5.33
C ASP A 83 8.09 -2.80 5.53
N MET A 84 7.21 -2.40 6.46
CA MET A 84 6.88 -0.99 6.67
C MET A 84 8.04 -0.18 7.26
N LYS A 85 8.99 -0.84 7.93
CA LYS A 85 10.14 -0.21 8.58
C LYS A 85 11.31 0.04 7.63
N THR A 86 11.37 -0.69 6.53
CA THR A 86 12.45 -0.57 5.54
C THR A 86 11.93 -0.04 4.21
N GLY A 87 10.63 -0.20 3.94
CA GLY A 87 10.00 0.06 2.64
C GLY A 87 10.40 -0.96 1.57
N LYS A 88 11.03 -2.08 1.95
CA LYS A 88 11.46 -3.13 1.01
C LYS A 88 10.33 -4.13 0.80
N VAL A 89 10.22 -4.63 -0.42
CA VAL A 89 9.43 -5.84 -0.66
C VAL A 89 10.18 -7.04 -0.12
N VAL A 90 9.50 -7.74 0.77
CA VAL A 90 9.99 -8.95 1.43
C VAL A 90 9.27 -10.19 0.93
N GLY A 91 8.14 -10.02 0.23
CA GLY A 91 7.48 -11.13 -0.44
C GLY A 91 6.54 -10.69 -1.55
N SER A 92 6.28 -11.56 -2.51
CA SER A 92 5.22 -11.33 -3.51
C SER A 92 4.67 -12.63 -4.05
N VAL A 93 3.37 -12.60 -4.39
CA VAL A 93 2.66 -13.71 -5.01
C VAL A 93 2.15 -13.25 -6.37
N GLY A 94 2.47 -13.99 -7.43
CA GLY A 94 1.97 -13.80 -8.78
C GLY A 94 1.28 -15.06 -9.32
N GLY A 95 1.13 -15.12 -10.64
CA GLY A 95 0.64 -16.33 -11.33
C GLY A 95 -0.87 -16.38 -11.53
N PHE A 96 -1.62 -15.31 -11.19
CA PHE A 96 -3.09 -15.29 -11.26
C PHE A 96 -3.68 -15.39 -12.67
N GLY A 97 -2.94 -15.02 -13.73
CA GLY A 97 -3.39 -15.22 -15.10
C GLY A 97 -2.49 -14.61 -16.17
N GLU A 98 -2.66 -15.07 -17.42
CA GLU A 98 -1.88 -14.62 -18.58
C GLU A 98 -2.49 -13.34 -19.17
N GLY A 99 -2.16 -12.18 -18.58
CA GLY A 99 -2.45 -10.87 -19.17
C GLY A 99 -3.41 -9.98 -18.39
N SER A 100 -3.75 -8.84 -18.98
CA SER A 100 -4.57 -7.80 -18.35
C SER A 100 -6.07 -8.09 -18.44
N PHE A 101 -6.83 -7.37 -17.63
CA PHE A 101 -8.29 -7.27 -17.68
C PHE A 101 -8.84 -7.25 -19.12
N GLY A 102 -9.83 -8.11 -19.41
CA GLY A 102 -10.47 -8.24 -20.73
C GLY A 102 -9.77 -9.19 -21.72
N THR A 103 -8.68 -9.82 -21.31
CA THR A 103 -8.05 -10.92 -22.07
C THR A 103 -8.65 -12.26 -21.63
N PRO A 104 -8.92 -13.21 -22.55
CA PRO A 104 -9.28 -14.58 -22.16
C PRO A 104 -8.24 -15.17 -21.20
N GLY A 105 -8.68 -15.59 -20.02
CA GLY A 105 -7.79 -16.10 -18.98
C GLY A 105 -7.04 -15.03 -18.18
N GLY A 106 -7.34 -13.75 -18.37
CA GLY A 106 -6.80 -12.65 -17.56
C GLY A 106 -7.48 -12.58 -16.19
N ALA A 107 -6.68 -12.35 -15.15
CA ALA A 107 -7.14 -12.12 -13.80
C ALA A 107 -7.03 -10.64 -13.42
N HIS A 108 -7.85 -10.22 -12.46
CA HIS A 108 -7.76 -8.90 -11.86
C HIS A 108 -7.84 -9.01 -10.33
N LEU A 109 -6.69 -8.90 -9.66
CA LEU A 109 -6.63 -8.75 -8.21
C LEU A 109 -6.80 -7.26 -7.83
N GLY A 110 -7.89 -6.95 -7.15
CA GLY A 110 -8.38 -5.62 -6.85
C GLY A 110 -8.12 -5.17 -5.41
N CYS A 111 -9.14 -4.56 -4.77
CA CYS A 111 -9.10 -4.07 -3.40
C CYS A 111 -8.67 -5.15 -2.38
N LEU A 112 -8.02 -4.72 -1.30
CA LEU A 112 -7.53 -5.60 -0.24
C LEU A 112 -8.13 -5.23 1.12
N ALA A 113 -8.31 -6.23 1.97
CA ALA A 113 -8.58 -6.07 3.39
C ALA A 113 -7.72 -7.04 4.20
N TYR A 114 -7.29 -6.64 5.39
CA TYR A 114 -6.59 -7.51 6.33
C TYR A 114 -7.56 -7.97 7.42
N TYR A 115 -7.53 -9.26 7.75
CA TYR A 115 -8.29 -9.80 8.88
C TYR A 115 -7.69 -11.12 9.35
N ASP A 116 -7.43 -11.23 10.66
CA ASP A 116 -7.02 -12.48 11.33
C ASP A 116 -5.81 -13.19 10.67
N GLY A 117 -4.72 -12.44 10.44
CA GLY A 117 -3.49 -13.00 9.85
C GLY A 117 -3.58 -13.29 8.36
N LYS A 118 -4.64 -12.84 7.69
CA LYS A 118 -4.88 -13.09 6.27
C LYS A 118 -5.19 -11.81 5.50
N ILE A 119 -4.82 -11.84 4.23
CA ILE A 119 -5.12 -10.79 3.25
C ILE A 119 -6.25 -11.30 2.37
N TYR A 120 -7.34 -10.54 2.28
CA TYR A 120 -8.51 -10.82 1.46
C TYR A 120 -8.54 -9.83 0.31
N GLY A 121 -8.35 -10.31 -0.92
CA GLY A 121 -8.35 -9.51 -2.12
C GLY A 121 -9.53 -9.82 -3.02
N SER A 122 -10.20 -8.81 -3.58
CA SER A 122 -11.14 -9.07 -4.66
C SER A 122 -10.41 -9.64 -5.88
N LEU A 123 -10.94 -10.70 -6.47
CA LEU A 123 -10.32 -11.37 -7.61
C LEU A 123 -11.36 -11.67 -8.69
N GLU A 124 -11.11 -11.16 -9.89
CA GLU A 124 -12.04 -11.30 -11.02
C GLU A 124 -11.44 -12.11 -12.16
N TYR A 125 -12.23 -13.06 -12.69
CA TYR A 125 -11.96 -13.77 -13.94
C TYR A 125 -13.13 -13.53 -14.90
N LYS A 126 -13.01 -12.54 -15.79
CA LYS A 126 -14.10 -12.18 -16.71
C LYS A 126 -14.30 -13.17 -17.85
N GLU A 127 -13.24 -13.86 -18.26
CA GLU A 127 -13.32 -14.91 -19.28
C GLU A 127 -12.41 -16.12 -18.92
N PRO A 128 -12.93 -17.36 -18.98
CA PRO A 128 -14.29 -17.73 -19.38
C PRO A 128 -15.28 -17.60 -18.22
N GLY A 129 -16.48 -17.12 -18.54
CA GLY A 129 -17.63 -17.23 -17.65
C GLY A 129 -17.71 -16.20 -16.51
N ALA A 130 -16.95 -15.12 -16.44
CA ALA A 130 -17.21 -14.02 -15.52
C ALA A 130 -17.54 -14.41 -14.06
N LYS A 131 -16.51 -14.77 -13.32
CA LYS A 131 -16.58 -15.17 -11.91
C LYS A 131 -15.88 -14.17 -11.01
N PHE A 132 -16.42 -14.00 -9.81
CA PHE A 132 -15.87 -13.14 -8.76
C PHE A 132 -15.53 -13.94 -7.52
N PHE A 133 -14.32 -13.73 -7.03
CA PHE A 133 -13.78 -14.43 -5.88
C PHE A 133 -13.25 -13.44 -4.85
N ILE A 134 -13.11 -13.94 -3.62
CA ILE A 134 -12.18 -13.39 -2.66
C ILE A 134 -10.96 -14.30 -2.62
N ALA A 135 -9.82 -13.78 -3.07
CA ALA A 135 -8.53 -14.43 -2.88
C ALA A 135 -8.07 -14.23 -1.45
N VAL A 136 -7.70 -15.31 -0.77
CA VAL A 136 -7.28 -15.29 0.63
C VAL A 136 -5.84 -15.73 0.71
N PHE A 137 -4.97 -14.89 1.26
CA PHE A 137 -3.55 -15.16 1.43
C PHE A 137 -3.21 -15.27 2.91
N ASP A 138 -2.55 -16.37 3.29
CA ASP A 138 -1.96 -16.48 4.62
C ASP A 138 -0.70 -15.61 4.70
N GLU A 139 -0.63 -14.67 5.66
CA GLU A 139 0.48 -13.71 5.71
C GLU A 139 1.86 -14.39 5.88
N ASP A 140 1.88 -15.48 6.63
CA ASP A 140 3.07 -16.28 6.93
C ASP A 140 3.54 -17.12 5.74
N ALA A 141 2.66 -17.37 4.76
CA ALA A 141 3.01 -18.12 3.56
C ALA A 141 3.71 -17.25 2.51
N ILE A 142 3.68 -15.92 2.63
CA ILE A 142 4.32 -14.99 1.69
C ILE A 142 5.74 -14.70 2.21
N THR A 143 6.68 -15.59 1.88
CA THR A 143 8.02 -15.60 2.50
C THR A 143 9.14 -15.06 1.61
N GLU A 144 8.93 -14.97 0.30
CA GLU A 144 9.95 -14.51 -0.64
C GLU A 144 9.35 -13.78 -1.83
N VAL A 145 10.19 -13.05 -2.56
CA VAL A 145 9.78 -12.28 -3.74
C VAL A 145 9.71 -13.20 -4.95
N GLY A 146 8.62 -13.11 -5.70
CA GLY A 146 8.44 -13.85 -6.95
C GLY A 146 7.81 -15.24 -6.76
N MET A 147 7.11 -15.48 -5.65
CA MET A 147 6.35 -16.71 -5.47
C MET A 147 5.24 -16.76 -6.52
N ASP A 148 5.01 -17.95 -7.09
CA ASP A 148 3.93 -18.19 -8.03
C ASP A 148 2.86 -19.03 -7.34
N MET A 149 1.61 -18.58 -7.37
CA MET A 149 0.50 -19.30 -6.74
C MET A 149 0.34 -20.74 -7.28
N LYS A 150 0.79 -21.02 -8.51
CA LYS A 150 0.78 -22.37 -9.10
C LYS A 150 1.73 -23.33 -8.39
N GLU A 151 2.81 -22.80 -7.82
CA GLU A 151 3.85 -23.56 -7.12
C GLU A 151 3.60 -23.63 -5.60
N MET A 152 2.72 -22.77 -5.08
CA MET A 152 2.37 -22.73 -3.66
C MET A 152 1.43 -23.86 -3.28
N ASP A 153 1.85 -24.70 -2.33
CA ASP A 153 1.06 -25.85 -1.90
C ASP A 153 -0.09 -25.51 -0.93
N THR A 154 0.10 -24.45 -0.15
CA THR A 154 -0.82 -23.90 0.84
C THR A 154 -0.62 -22.39 0.91
N GLY A 155 -1.56 -21.66 1.51
CA GLY A 155 -1.40 -20.23 1.76
C GLY A 155 -2.03 -19.30 0.72
N VAL A 156 -2.58 -19.85 -0.37
CA VAL A 156 -3.46 -19.12 -1.30
C VAL A 156 -4.76 -19.91 -1.49
N TYR A 157 -5.87 -19.27 -1.16
CA TYR A 157 -7.20 -19.83 -1.24
C TYR A 157 -8.14 -18.88 -1.97
N GLY A 158 -9.31 -19.38 -2.34
CA GLY A 158 -10.30 -18.60 -3.06
C GLY A 158 -11.70 -19.01 -2.64
N ILE A 159 -12.55 -18.00 -2.50
CA ILE A 159 -13.96 -18.14 -2.15
C ILE A 159 -14.77 -17.60 -3.33
N LEU A 160 -15.56 -18.44 -3.99
CA LEU A 160 -16.44 -18.01 -5.08
C LEU A 160 -17.70 -17.35 -4.50
N LEU A 161 -18.00 -16.12 -4.94
CA LEU A 161 -19.17 -15.38 -4.48
C LEU A 161 -20.36 -15.59 -5.42
N GLU A 162 -21.52 -15.95 -4.87
CA GLU A 162 -22.74 -16.19 -5.65
C GLU A 162 -23.30 -14.90 -6.24
N GLU A 163 -23.64 -13.93 -5.40
CA GLU A 163 -24.43 -12.77 -5.79
C GLU A 163 -23.71 -11.89 -6.83
N PRO A 164 -22.43 -11.50 -6.66
CA PRO A 164 -21.73 -10.71 -7.67
C PRO A 164 -21.57 -11.47 -8.99
N THR A 165 -21.40 -12.80 -8.94
CA THR A 165 -21.29 -13.65 -10.13
C THR A 165 -22.61 -13.72 -10.88
N SER A 166 -23.71 -13.91 -10.16
CA SER A 166 -25.06 -13.98 -10.73
C SER A 166 -25.55 -12.61 -11.22
N ASP A 167 -25.23 -11.52 -10.53
CA ASP A 167 -25.57 -10.15 -10.94
C ASP A 167 -24.71 -9.63 -12.11
N PHE A 168 -23.54 -10.22 -12.34
CA PHE A 168 -22.77 -9.97 -13.57
C PHE A 168 -23.31 -10.79 -14.74
N ARG A 169 -23.61 -12.07 -14.47
CA ARG A 169 -24.18 -13.02 -15.43
C ARG A 169 -25.71 -12.85 -15.50
N ASP A 170 -26.20 -11.79 -16.12
CA ASP A 170 -27.64 -11.70 -16.41
C ASP A 170 -28.09 -12.98 -17.19
N PRO A 171 -29.08 -13.77 -16.69
CA PRO A 171 -29.48 -15.08 -17.23
C PRO A 171 -30.07 -15.11 -18.65
N LEU A 172 -29.96 -14.04 -19.43
CA LEU A 172 -30.66 -13.89 -20.71
C LEU A 172 -29.81 -14.08 -21.97
N ASN A 173 -28.49 -14.34 -21.88
CA ASN A 173 -27.80 -15.08 -22.95
C ASN A 173 -26.34 -15.46 -22.67
N ASP A 174 -26.05 -16.73 -22.94
CA ASP A 174 -24.75 -17.41 -22.93
C ASP A 174 -23.85 -17.05 -24.14
N VAL A 175 -23.92 -15.81 -24.65
CA VAL A 175 -23.07 -15.39 -25.78
C VAL A 175 -22.43 -14.04 -25.49
N VAL A 176 -21.20 -14.10 -25.00
CA VAL A 176 -20.28 -12.95 -24.98
C VAL A 176 -19.72 -12.80 -26.39
N SER A 177 -20.16 -11.78 -27.14
CA SER A 177 -19.49 -11.40 -28.39
C SER A 177 -19.08 -9.94 -28.38
N GLY A 178 -17.91 -9.65 -27.80
CA GLY A 178 -17.26 -8.35 -27.90
C GLY A 178 -15.97 -8.32 -27.09
N ALA A 179 -14.87 -7.87 -27.70
CA ALA A 179 -13.52 -7.88 -27.15
C ALA A 179 -13.27 -6.98 -25.92
N ASN A 180 -14.33 -6.51 -25.24
CA ASN A 180 -14.28 -5.56 -24.13
C ASN A 180 -15.11 -5.99 -22.90
N GLY A 181 -15.59 -7.24 -22.83
CA GLY A 181 -16.29 -7.74 -21.63
C GLY A 181 -17.65 -7.07 -21.33
N PHE A 182 -18.28 -6.42 -22.30
CA PHE A 182 -19.65 -5.92 -22.16
C PHE A 182 -20.64 -7.04 -22.53
N ALA A 183 -21.61 -7.31 -21.65
CA ALA A 183 -22.77 -8.13 -21.98
C ALA A 183 -23.49 -7.51 -23.18
N VAL A 184 -23.45 -8.22 -24.31
CA VAL A 184 -24.23 -7.87 -25.50
C VAL A 184 -25.00 -9.11 -25.93
N ASN A 185 -26.25 -9.23 -25.46
CA ASN A 185 -27.22 -10.01 -26.23
C ASN A 185 -28.70 -9.63 -25.98
N GLU A 186 -29.53 -10.19 -26.85
CA GLU A 186 -30.81 -9.71 -27.39
C GLU A 186 -32.02 -9.48 -26.45
N GLU A 187 -31.92 -9.71 -25.13
CA GLU A 187 -33.01 -9.36 -24.19
C GLU A 187 -32.64 -8.12 -23.37
N LYS A 188 -32.98 -6.96 -23.95
CA LYS A 188 -32.54 -5.60 -23.58
C LYS A 188 -32.93 -5.06 -22.18
N ALA A 189 -33.19 -5.86 -21.12
CA ALA A 189 -33.81 -5.29 -19.90
C ALA A 189 -33.61 -5.99 -18.53
N GLY A 190 -32.78 -7.03 -18.39
CA GLY A 190 -32.96 -8.06 -17.35
C GLY A 190 -32.49 -7.85 -15.90
N HIS A 191 -31.42 -7.09 -15.59
CA HIS A 191 -30.81 -7.17 -14.25
C HIS A 191 -31.56 -6.41 -13.14
N LYS A 192 -31.48 -6.90 -11.89
CA LYS A 192 -31.92 -6.18 -10.67
C LYS A 192 -30.87 -5.19 -10.19
N PHE A 193 -29.59 -5.58 -10.31
CA PHE A 193 -28.37 -4.79 -10.16
C PHE A 193 -27.34 -5.40 -11.11
N GLY A 194 -26.65 -4.62 -11.93
CA GLY A 194 -25.57 -5.15 -12.75
C GLY A 194 -24.27 -5.08 -11.97
N CYS A 195 -23.54 -6.19 -11.82
CA CYS A 195 -22.19 -6.14 -11.27
C CYS A 195 -21.22 -5.68 -12.37
N SER A 196 -20.45 -4.61 -12.15
CA SER A 196 -19.34 -4.18 -13.02
C SER A 196 -17.99 -4.81 -12.66
N GLY A 197 -17.87 -5.19 -11.39
CA GLY A 197 -16.68 -5.61 -10.69
C GLY A 197 -16.89 -5.49 -9.18
N ILE A 198 -16.08 -6.17 -8.38
CA ILE A 198 -16.13 -6.16 -6.91
C ILE A 198 -14.99 -5.30 -6.33
N ASP A 199 -15.00 -4.02 -6.69
CA ASP A 199 -13.94 -3.06 -6.36
C ASP A 199 -14.21 -2.33 -5.02
N GLY A 200 -14.39 -3.10 -3.95
CA GLY A 200 -14.47 -2.59 -2.59
C GLY A 200 -14.59 -3.74 -1.61
N VAL A 201 -13.58 -3.93 -0.77
CA VAL A 201 -13.50 -5.05 0.18
C VAL A 201 -13.03 -4.50 1.51
N THR A 202 -13.77 -4.75 2.59
CA THR A 202 -13.33 -4.41 3.95
C THR A 202 -13.97 -5.35 4.96
N PHE A 203 -13.40 -5.43 6.16
CA PHE A 203 -14.06 -6.07 7.30
C PHE A 203 -14.60 -4.98 8.23
N ALA A 204 -15.88 -5.09 8.58
CA ALA A 204 -16.53 -4.14 9.48
C ALA A 204 -17.63 -4.83 10.30
N PRO A 205 -18.02 -4.28 11.46
CA PRO A 205 -19.27 -4.65 12.10
C PRO A 205 -20.48 -4.21 11.25
N MET A 206 -21.63 -4.83 11.46
CA MET A 206 -22.87 -4.35 10.87
C MET A 206 -23.20 -2.94 11.39
N PRO A 207 -23.52 -1.96 10.53
CA PRO A 207 -23.87 -0.61 10.99
C PRO A 207 -25.01 -0.62 12.01
N GLY A 208 -24.85 0.14 13.10
CA GLY A 208 -25.79 0.22 14.21
C GLY A 208 -25.85 -1.02 15.11
N SER A 209 -24.96 -1.99 14.91
CA SER A 209 -24.79 -3.11 15.83
C SER A 209 -24.03 -2.69 17.08
N ASP A 210 -24.38 -3.30 18.22
CA ASP A 210 -23.62 -3.19 19.47
C ASP A 210 -22.58 -4.33 19.62
N ASP A 211 -22.53 -5.27 18.67
CA ASP A 211 -21.51 -6.33 18.63
C ASP A 211 -20.24 -5.89 17.89
N ASP A 212 -19.12 -6.51 18.27
CA ASP A 212 -17.80 -6.35 17.67
C ASP A 212 -17.54 -7.40 16.57
N LYS A 213 -18.59 -8.12 16.15
CA LYS A 213 -18.47 -9.17 15.13
C LYS A 213 -18.17 -8.53 13.79
N MET A 214 -17.04 -8.92 13.21
CA MET A 214 -16.59 -8.45 11.90
C MET A 214 -17.20 -9.32 10.79
N TYR A 215 -17.73 -8.65 9.77
CA TYR A 215 -18.20 -9.27 8.54
C TYR A 215 -17.36 -8.79 7.37
N LEU A 216 -17.20 -9.64 6.36
CA LEU A 216 -16.61 -9.24 5.09
C LEU A 216 -17.67 -8.52 4.27
N PHE A 217 -17.43 -7.25 3.95
CA PHE A 217 -18.24 -6.47 3.02
C PHE A 217 -17.57 -6.46 1.65
N VAL A 218 -18.35 -6.79 0.61
CA VAL A 218 -17.91 -6.76 -0.79
C VAL A 218 -18.86 -5.86 -1.58
N ALA A 219 -18.34 -4.74 -2.07
CA ALA A 219 -19.11 -3.76 -2.82
C ALA A 219 -19.01 -4.00 -4.33
N TYR A 220 -20.12 -3.85 -5.04
CA TYR A 220 -20.16 -3.70 -6.49
C TYR A 220 -21.22 -2.67 -6.89
N GLY A 221 -21.07 -2.09 -8.08
CA GLY A 221 -22.06 -1.18 -8.65
C GLY A 221 -22.28 -1.41 -10.14
N VAL A 222 -23.17 -0.62 -10.72
CA VAL A 222 -23.75 -0.88 -12.05
C VAL A 222 -23.02 -0.17 -13.19
N TYR A 223 -22.82 -0.87 -14.32
CA TYR A 223 -22.29 -0.33 -15.57
C TYR A 223 -23.07 0.90 -16.05
N GLY A 224 -22.43 2.07 -16.06
CA GLY A 224 -23.11 3.31 -16.41
C GLY A 224 -23.18 3.65 -17.91
N ASN A 225 -22.57 2.88 -18.81
CA ASN A 225 -22.08 3.50 -20.07
C ASN A 225 -22.58 2.90 -21.40
N ASN A 226 -23.88 2.69 -21.56
CA ASN A 226 -24.48 2.76 -22.89
C ASN A 226 -25.87 3.43 -22.82
N ASP A 227 -26.38 3.89 -23.97
CA ASP A 227 -27.68 4.57 -24.07
C ASP A 227 -28.85 3.72 -23.54
N TYR A 228 -28.67 2.40 -23.40
CA TYR A 228 -29.68 1.47 -22.92
C TYR A 228 -29.82 1.45 -21.39
N TRP A 229 -28.71 1.56 -20.66
CA TRP A 229 -28.69 1.45 -19.18
C TRP A 229 -28.71 2.80 -18.47
N LYS A 230 -28.65 3.91 -19.22
CA LYS A 230 -28.68 5.26 -18.66
C LYS A 230 -30.01 5.54 -17.95
N GLY A 231 -29.92 6.03 -16.71
CA GLY A 231 -31.08 6.51 -15.95
C GLY A 231 -31.82 5.45 -15.14
N ARG A 232 -31.26 4.23 -14.96
CA ARG A 232 -31.93 3.20 -14.15
C ARG A 232 -31.96 3.53 -12.66
N TYR A 233 -33.03 3.14 -11.98
CA TYR A 233 -33.18 3.39 -10.55
C TYR A 233 -32.21 2.55 -9.71
N ASP A 234 -32.01 1.29 -10.11
CA ASP A 234 -31.07 0.36 -9.51
C ASP A 234 -29.61 0.81 -9.65
N ASN A 235 -29.29 1.64 -10.64
CA ASN A 235 -27.94 2.21 -10.80
C ASN A 235 -27.62 3.30 -9.77
N ASN A 236 -28.60 3.76 -8.98
CA ASN A 236 -28.35 4.75 -7.92
C ASN A 236 -27.72 4.16 -6.67
N TYR A 237 -27.60 2.84 -6.62
CA TYR A 237 -27.07 2.12 -5.47
C TYR A 237 -25.68 1.57 -5.77
N ASN A 238 -24.83 1.64 -4.75
CA ASN A 238 -23.80 0.63 -4.57
C ASN A 238 -24.35 -0.48 -3.69
N VAL A 239 -24.15 -1.72 -4.11
CA VAL A 239 -24.61 -2.93 -3.41
C VAL A 239 -23.43 -3.48 -2.63
N LEU A 240 -23.61 -3.67 -1.33
CA LEU A 240 -22.61 -4.21 -0.43
C LEU A 240 -23.10 -5.56 0.08
N GLN A 241 -22.53 -6.64 -0.43
CA GLN A 241 -22.80 -8.00 0.05
C GLN A 241 -22.02 -8.25 1.33
N VAL A 242 -22.70 -8.86 2.31
CA VAL A 242 -22.16 -9.11 3.64
C VAL A 242 -21.98 -10.61 3.82
N TYR A 243 -20.77 -11.04 4.18
CA TYR A 243 -20.43 -12.43 4.40
C TYR A 243 -19.90 -12.64 5.82
N ASP A 244 -20.32 -13.72 6.45
CA ASP A 244 -19.86 -14.12 7.77
C ASP A 244 -18.54 -14.90 7.66
N PRO A 245 -17.42 -14.44 8.24
CA PRO A 245 -16.15 -15.14 8.17
C PRO A 245 -16.20 -16.53 8.82
N GLU A 246 -17.14 -16.75 9.75
CA GLU A 246 -17.36 -18.07 10.34
C GLU A 246 -17.84 -19.10 9.32
N ASP A 247 -18.43 -18.68 8.20
CA ASP A 247 -18.91 -19.57 7.13
C ASP A 247 -17.81 -19.95 6.12
N PHE A 248 -16.62 -19.34 6.21
CA PHE A 248 -15.54 -19.61 5.25
C PHE A 248 -14.96 -21.02 5.39
N ASP A 249 -14.87 -21.52 6.63
CA ASP A 249 -14.18 -22.79 6.95
C ASP A 249 -15.08 -23.92 7.47
N GLN A 250 -16.41 -23.83 7.31
CA GLN A 250 -17.31 -24.87 7.83
C GLN A 250 -17.50 -26.05 6.87
N PRO A 251 -17.53 -27.31 7.37
CA PRO A 251 -18.04 -28.45 6.61
C PRO A 251 -19.58 -28.46 6.54
N TYR A 252 -20.13 -29.17 5.54
CA TYR A 252 -21.54 -29.18 5.07
C TYR A 252 -22.65 -28.87 6.09
N ASN A 253 -23.54 -27.91 5.74
CA ASN A 253 -24.75 -27.56 6.49
C ASN A 253 -26.01 -27.54 5.61
N GLU A 254 -26.87 -28.55 5.77
CA GLU A 254 -28.15 -28.71 5.03
C GLU A 254 -29.13 -27.52 5.18
N SER A 255 -29.04 -26.72 6.25
CA SER A 255 -29.90 -25.55 6.44
C SER A 255 -29.43 -24.29 5.73
N LYS A 256 -28.18 -24.28 5.26
CA LYS A 256 -27.53 -23.18 4.54
C LYS A 256 -27.14 -23.52 3.09
N GLY A 257 -27.21 -24.79 2.68
CA GLY A 257 -26.99 -25.23 1.28
C GLY A 257 -25.53 -25.48 0.86
N THR A 258 -24.55 -25.38 1.76
CA THR A 258 -23.11 -25.50 1.42
C THR A 258 -22.48 -26.79 1.93
N GLY A 259 -21.41 -27.28 1.28
CA GLY A 259 -20.70 -28.55 1.54
C GLY A 259 -19.18 -28.48 1.45
N ASP A 260 -18.47 -29.19 2.32
CA ASP A 260 -17.04 -28.96 2.60
C ASP A 260 -16.71 -27.45 2.83
N SER A 261 -15.48 -27.11 3.24
CA SER A 261 -15.09 -25.70 3.41
C SER A 261 -15.15 -24.96 2.05
N VAL A 262 -15.78 -23.78 2.00
CA VAL A 262 -15.79 -22.93 0.79
C VAL A 262 -14.43 -22.28 0.54
N LEU A 263 -13.57 -22.22 1.57
CA LEU A 263 -12.18 -21.80 1.46
C LEU A 263 -11.35 -22.91 0.80
N ARG A 264 -11.25 -22.88 -0.52
CA ARG A 264 -10.52 -23.89 -1.31
C ARG A 264 -9.15 -23.39 -1.70
N ARG A 265 -8.17 -24.29 -1.75
CA ARG A 265 -6.88 -24.01 -2.41
C ARG A 265 -7.18 -23.46 -3.79
N PHE A 266 -6.58 -22.32 -4.10
CA PHE A 266 -6.86 -21.62 -5.34
C PHE A 266 -5.72 -21.82 -6.34
N THR A 267 -6.08 -22.17 -7.56
CA THR A 267 -5.14 -22.23 -8.69
C THR A 267 -5.73 -21.47 -9.88
N TYR A 268 -4.86 -21.17 -10.85
CA TYR A 268 -5.26 -20.45 -12.05
C TYR A 268 -6.32 -21.23 -12.82
N GLU A 269 -6.08 -22.53 -12.96
CA GLU A 269 -6.98 -23.47 -13.62
C GLU A 269 -8.32 -23.57 -12.90
N ARG A 270 -8.32 -23.50 -11.55
CA ARG A 270 -9.57 -23.45 -10.79
C ARG A 270 -10.35 -22.20 -11.15
N GLY A 271 -9.73 -21.02 -11.11
CA GLY A 271 -10.36 -19.73 -11.44
C GLY A 271 -11.00 -19.69 -12.83
N LEU A 272 -10.43 -20.40 -13.81
CA LEU A 272 -10.96 -20.52 -15.17
C LEU A 272 -12.02 -21.63 -15.37
N SER A 273 -12.26 -22.47 -14.37
CA SER A 273 -13.26 -23.53 -14.47
C SER A 273 -14.67 -22.94 -14.65
N THR A 274 -15.52 -23.60 -15.42
CA THR A 274 -16.96 -23.33 -15.42
C THR A 274 -17.74 -24.20 -14.44
N ASP A 275 -17.09 -25.27 -13.96
CA ASP A 275 -17.71 -26.32 -13.18
C ASP A 275 -17.38 -26.08 -11.69
N TYR A 276 -18.41 -25.71 -10.93
CA TYR A 276 -18.38 -25.53 -9.49
C TYR A 276 -19.56 -26.26 -8.89
N GLU A 277 -19.31 -26.96 -7.79
CA GLU A 277 -20.37 -27.54 -7.00
C GLU A 277 -21.03 -26.44 -6.15
N GLU A 278 -22.33 -26.57 -5.86
CA GLU A 278 -23.08 -25.66 -4.96
C GLU A 278 -22.36 -25.48 -3.62
N SER A 279 -21.66 -26.53 -3.21
CA SER A 279 -20.88 -26.62 -2.00
C SER A 279 -19.65 -25.70 -1.97
N GLU A 280 -19.17 -25.21 -3.12
CA GLU A 280 -17.98 -24.36 -3.27
C GLU A 280 -18.32 -22.86 -3.38
N VAL A 281 -19.60 -22.52 -3.31
CA VAL A 281 -20.10 -21.17 -3.50
C VAL A 281 -20.51 -20.58 -2.15
N LEU A 282 -20.11 -19.33 -1.91
CA LEU A 282 -20.53 -18.58 -0.74
C LEU A 282 -21.63 -17.59 -1.12
N THR A 283 -22.74 -17.68 -0.38
CA THR A 283 -23.89 -16.77 -0.47
C THR A 283 -23.78 -15.72 0.63
N ALA A 284 -24.17 -14.49 0.33
CA ALA A 284 -24.19 -13.40 1.29
C ALA A 284 -25.21 -13.69 2.41
N THR A 285 -24.82 -13.44 3.66
CA THR A 285 -25.76 -13.52 4.79
C THR A 285 -26.69 -12.30 4.85
N ASP A 286 -26.29 -11.19 4.23
CA ASP A 286 -27.06 -9.94 4.19
C ASP A 286 -26.63 -9.08 3.00
N THR A 287 -27.44 -8.08 2.67
CA THR A 287 -27.13 -7.10 1.61
C THR A 287 -27.49 -5.69 2.08
N LEU A 288 -26.52 -4.78 2.00
CA LEU A 288 -26.70 -3.37 2.29
C LEU A 288 -26.68 -2.53 1.01
N TYR A 289 -27.58 -1.55 0.92
CA TYR A 289 -27.70 -0.65 -0.22
C TYR A 289 -27.29 0.77 0.17
N ALA A 290 -26.29 1.32 -0.51
CA ALA A 290 -25.85 2.71 -0.34
C ALA A 290 -26.32 3.56 -1.54
N TRP A 291 -27.22 4.51 -1.29
CA TRP A 291 -27.69 5.42 -2.34
C TRP A 291 -26.64 6.51 -2.62
N THR A 292 -25.82 6.30 -3.63
CA THR A 292 -24.73 7.20 -4.05
C THR A 292 -25.02 7.90 -5.37
N GLY A 293 -26.20 7.65 -5.97
CA GLY A 293 -26.51 8.09 -7.32
C GLY A 293 -25.82 7.25 -8.39
N THR A 294 -26.12 7.53 -9.67
CA THR A 294 -25.57 6.79 -10.81
C THR A 294 -24.07 7.04 -10.97
N THR A 295 -23.27 6.03 -10.65
CA THR A 295 -21.80 6.01 -10.84
C THR A 295 -21.43 5.48 -12.22
N SER A 296 -20.18 5.67 -12.66
CA SER A 296 -19.73 5.15 -13.97
C SER A 296 -19.45 3.65 -13.94
N TYR A 297 -18.86 3.14 -12.85
CA TYR A 297 -18.49 1.74 -12.67
C TYR A 297 -18.68 1.22 -11.24
N GLY A 298 -19.44 1.91 -10.39
CA GLY A 298 -19.71 1.46 -9.01
C GLY A 298 -18.74 1.97 -7.95
N ALA A 299 -18.56 1.15 -6.92
CA ALA A 299 -17.54 1.30 -5.90
C ALA A 299 -16.16 1.12 -6.51
N GLN A 300 -15.17 1.76 -5.92
CA GLN A 300 -13.78 1.65 -6.32
C GLN A 300 -12.85 1.34 -5.14
N ASN A 301 -13.27 1.67 -3.91
CA ASN A 301 -12.62 1.22 -2.69
C ASN A 301 -13.60 1.30 -1.52
N MET A 302 -13.32 0.57 -0.45
CA MET A 302 -14.11 0.60 0.78
C MET A 302 -13.21 0.32 1.97
N GLU A 303 -13.39 1.05 3.07
CA GLU A 303 -12.58 0.85 4.26
C GLU A 303 -13.33 1.15 5.56
N TYR A 304 -13.12 0.33 6.58
CA TYR A 304 -13.67 0.53 7.92
C TYR A 304 -12.83 1.52 8.73
N ASP A 305 -13.45 2.60 9.21
CA ASP A 305 -12.83 3.53 10.15
C ASP A 305 -13.04 3.04 11.59
N LYS A 306 -12.04 2.37 12.15
CA LYS A 306 -12.10 1.84 13.53
C LYS A 306 -12.27 2.90 14.62
N ASP A 307 -11.97 4.18 14.36
CA ASP A 307 -12.14 5.22 15.37
C ASP A 307 -13.58 5.72 15.45
N THR A 308 -14.31 5.67 14.33
CA THR A 308 -15.69 6.17 14.25
C THR A 308 -16.73 5.06 14.16
N GLY A 309 -16.31 3.85 13.79
CA GLY A 309 -17.17 2.73 13.44
C GLY A 309 -17.79 2.83 12.05
N ASP A 310 -17.45 3.85 11.25
CA ASP A 310 -18.05 4.08 9.94
C ASP A 310 -17.41 3.22 8.84
N ILE A 311 -18.14 3.05 7.74
CA ILE A 311 -17.59 2.48 6.51
C ILE A 311 -17.42 3.60 5.48
N VAL A 312 -16.17 3.87 5.12
CA VAL A 312 -15.79 4.79 4.05
C VAL A 312 -15.99 4.07 2.72
N LEU A 313 -16.79 4.64 1.82
CA LEU A 313 -17.10 4.10 0.51
C LEU A 313 -16.64 5.07 -0.57
N TYR A 314 -15.64 4.67 -1.34
CA TYR A 314 -15.16 5.40 -2.50
C TYR A 314 -15.78 4.84 -3.78
N THR A 315 -16.27 5.70 -4.66
CA THR A 315 -16.98 5.33 -5.87
C THR A 315 -16.41 6.05 -7.08
N TYR A 316 -16.57 5.48 -8.27
CA TYR A 316 -16.37 6.22 -9.50
C TYR A 316 -17.28 7.45 -9.55
N ALA A 317 -16.80 8.51 -10.20
CA ALA A 317 -17.53 9.78 -10.28
C ALA A 317 -18.95 9.59 -10.84
N PRO A 318 -19.95 10.28 -10.25
CA PRO A 318 -21.33 10.20 -10.70
C PRO A 318 -21.49 10.82 -12.09
N GLN A 319 -22.34 10.20 -12.93
CA GLN A 319 -22.54 10.61 -14.32
C GLN A 319 -23.46 11.83 -14.50
N GLN A 320 -24.38 12.06 -13.56
CA GLN A 320 -25.28 13.21 -13.60
C GLN A 320 -24.67 14.39 -12.82
N GLU A 321 -24.74 15.60 -13.38
CA GLU A 321 -24.26 16.85 -12.78
C GLU A 321 -25.06 17.23 -11.52
N TRP A 322 -24.92 16.48 -10.42
CA TRP A 322 -25.12 17.08 -9.11
C TRP A 322 -23.91 17.96 -8.84
N SER A 323 -24.16 19.19 -8.43
CA SER A 323 -23.23 20.35 -8.35
C SER A 323 -21.87 20.19 -7.64
N LYS A 324 -21.41 18.97 -7.31
CA LYS A 324 -20.15 18.72 -6.61
C LYS A 324 -19.35 17.46 -6.99
N GLY A 325 -19.81 16.60 -7.91
CA GLY A 325 -18.98 15.51 -8.49
C GLY A 325 -18.29 14.57 -7.49
N HIS A 326 -18.88 14.32 -6.32
CA HIS A 326 -18.23 13.62 -5.22
C HIS A 326 -18.04 12.13 -5.48
N THR A 327 -16.93 11.58 -4.98
CA THR A 327 -16.54 10.18 -5.07
C THR A 327 -16.40 9.50 -3.71
N LEU A 328 -16.41 10.27 -2.62
CA LEU A 328 -16.34 9.75 -1.25
C LEU A 328 -17.69 9.84 -0.54
N TYR A 329 -18.18 8.72 -0.04
CA TYR A 329 -19.35 8.61 0.82
C TYR A 329 -18.98 7.89 2.13
N VAL A 330 -19.75 8.12 3.19
CA VAL A 330 -19.52 7.47 4.49
C VAL A 330 -20.84 6.89 4.97
N ILE A 331 -20.88 5.58 5.17
CA ILE A 331 -21.99 4.88 5.81
C ILE A 331 -21.81 5.02 7.32
N ASP A 332 -22.83 5.57 7.99
CA ASP A 332 -22.85 5.85 9.42
C ASP A 332 -22.91 4.55 10.22
N GLY A 333 -21.77 4.19 10.81
CA GLY A 333 -21.63 3.01 11.65
C GLY A 333 -22.49 3.04 12.90
N SER A 334 -22.92 4.22 13.35
CA SER A 334 -23.76 4.36 14.55
C SER A 334 -25.26 4.20 14.27
N LYS A 335 -25.65 3.98 13.01
CA LYS A 335 -27.06 3.95 12.59
C LYS A 335 -27.42 2.58 12.06
N VAL A 336 -28.49 2.02 12.63
CA VAL A 336 -29.12 0.82 12.10
C VAL A 336 -29.61 1.10 10.67
N PRO A 337 -29.28 0.23 9.68
CA PRO A 337 -29.79 0.33 8.34
C PRO A 337 -31.32 0.40 8.31
N VAL A 338 -31.85 1.20 7.39
CA VAL A 338 -33.30 1.39 7.28
C VAL A 338 -33.88 0.44 6.26
N GLU A 339 -34.80 -0.41 6.68
CA GLU A 339 -35.55 -1.28 5.77
C GLU A 339 -36.60 -0.49 4.97
N ARG A 340 -36.50 -0.56 3.64
CA ARG A 340 -37.44 0.11 2.71
C ARG A 340 -37.40 -0.55 1.33
N GLU A 341 -38.33 -0.14 0.46
CA GLU A 341 -38.40 -0.65 -0.92
C GLU A 341 -37.13 -0.28 -1.71
N ILE A 342 -36.58 -1.27 -2.41
CA ILE A 342 -35.47 -1.11 -3.35
C ILE A 342 -36.07 -0.76 -4.72
N GLU A 343 -35.84 0.45 -5.18
CA GLU A 343 -36.24 0.85 -6.53
C GLU A 343 -35.43 0.13 -7.60
N VAL A 344 -36.11 -0.55 -8.52
CA VAL A 344 -35.54 -1.23 -9.69
C VAL A 344 -36.25 -0.76 -10.95
N GLY A 345 -35.55 -0.76 -12.09
CA GLY A 345 -36.12 -0.38 -13.39
C GLY A 345 -35.53 0.92 -13.96
N GLN A 346 -36.27 1.59 -14.84
CA GLN A 346 -35.75 2.69 -15.67
C GLN A 346 -36.39 4.05 -15.36
N SER A 347 -35.62 5.13 -15.33
CA SER A 347 -36.15 6.51 -15.28
C SER A 347 -36.57 6.98 -16.68
N ASN A 348 -37.46 7.97 -16.72
CA ASN A 348 -38.10 8.52 -17.93
C ASN A 348 -37.16 9.22 -18.95
N THR A 349 -35.85 9.00 -18.89
CA THR A 349 -34.83 9.71 -19.68
C THR A 349 -34.21 8.89 -20.80
N ASN A 350 -34.63 7.63 -20.99
CA ASN A 350 -34.15 6.79 -22.09
C ASN A 350 -34.73 7.26 -23.44
N SER A 351 -33.88 7.41 -24.46
CA SER A 351 -34.31 7.75 -25.82
C SER A 351 -34.83 6.57 -26.62
N ASP A 352 -34.57 5.33 -26.20
CA ASP A 352 -35.14 4.10 -26.77
C ASP A 352 -36.37 3.67 -25.96
N GLN A 353 -37.57 3.94 -26.51
CA GLN A 353 -38.85 3.66 -25.84
C GLN A 353 -39.08 2.16 -25.63
N ASP A 354 -38.62 1.31 -26.56
CA ASP A 354 -38.82 -0.14 -26.45
C ASP A 354 -37.96 -0.71 -25.31
N ALA A 355 -36.73 -0.20 -25.16
CA ALA A 355 -35.86 -0.56 -24.03
C ALA A 355 -36.40 -0.04 -22.69
N HIS A 356 -36.96 1.17 -22.68
CA HIS A 356 -37.64 1.71 -21.50
C HIS A 356 -38.82 0.81 -21.08
N ASP A 357 -39.73 0.49 -21.99
CA ASP A 357 -40.93 -0.28 -21.69
C ASP A 357 -40.58 -1.71 -21.25
N ALA A 358 -39.54 -2.31 -21.84
CA ALA A 358 -39.03 -3.61 -21.41
C ALA A 358 -38.44 -3.58 -19.99
N ALA A 359 -37.66 -2.55 -19.64
CA ALA A 359 -37.09 -2.38 -18.30
C ALA A 359 -38.18 -2.12 -17.25
N VAL A 360 -39.21 -1.33 -17.58
CA VAL A 360 -40.38 -1.13 -16.71
C VAL A 360 -41.16 -2.43 -16.53
N ALA A 361 -41.44 -3.17 -17.61
CA ALA A 361 -42.14 -4.45 -17.53
C ALA A 361 -41.36 -5.47 -16.68
N LYS A 362 -40.04 -5.52 -16.82
CA LYS A 362 -39.18 -6.39 -16.01
C LYS A 362 -39.17 -5.97 -14.54
N ALA A 363 -39.13 -4.66 -14.27
CA ALA A 363 -39.21 -4.14 -12.90
C ALA A 363 -40.50 -4.57 -12.20
N GLU A 364 -41.64 -4.58 -12.92
CA GLU A 364 -42.92 -5.06 -12.37
C GLU A 364 -42.88 -6.55 -11.96
N GLU A 365 -42.07 -7.40 -12.59
CA GLU A 365 -41.91 -8.81 -12.20
C GLU A 365 -41.28 -8.96 -10.80
N TYR A 366 -40.48 -7.99 -10.37
CA TYR A 366 -39.88 -7.99 -9.03
C TYR A 366 -40.86 -7.59 -7.93
N LYS A 367 -42.04 -7.08 -8.29
CA LYS A 367 -43.02 -6.65 -7.29
C LYS A 367 -43.81 -7.82 -6.74
N VAL A 368 -43.95 -7.83 -5.42
CA VAL A 368 -44.88 -8.72 -4.70
C VAL A 368 -45.96 -7.83 -4.07
N ASP A 369 -47.22 -8.14 -4.33
CA ASP A 369 -48.38 -7.34 -3.90
C ASP A 369 -48.30 -5.84 -4.29
N GLY A 370 -47.71 -5.56 -5.45
CA GLY A 370 -47.58 -4.21 -6.01
C GLY A 370 -46.46 -3.37 -5.39
N LYS A 371 -45.57 -3.97 -4.59
CA LYS A 371 -44.44 -3.31 -3.94
C LYS A 371 -43.11 -3.95 -4.34
N TYR A 372 -42.07 -3.14 -4.41
CA TYR A 372 -40.72 -3.66 -4.67
C TYR A 372 -40.16 -4.42 -3.45
N PRO A 373 -39.12 -5.26 -3.63
CA PRO A 373 -38.46 -5.95 -2.53
C PRO A 373 -37.95 -4.96 -1.49
N ILE A 374 -38.06 -5.33 -0.21
CA ILE A 374 -37.50 -4.56 0.89
C ILE A 374 -36.01 -4.89 1.04
N GLY A 375 -35.17 -3.87 1.14
CA GLY A 375 -33.73 -3.99 1.39
C GLY A 375 -33.30 -3.14 2.58
N LYS A 376 -32.10 -3.41 3.09
CA LYS A 376 -31.47 -2.59 4.14
C LYS A 376 -30.68 -1.46 3.52
N HIS A 377 -31.08 -0.22 3.80
CA HIS A 377 -30.39 0.96 3.26
C HIS A 377 -29.42 1.51 4.30
N GLY A 378 -28.14 1.58 3.93
CA GLY A 378 -27.12 2.23 4.74
C GLY A 378 -27.45 3.71 4.91
N VAL A 379 -27.31 4.21 6.13
CA VAL A 379 -27.52 5.64 6.40
C VAL A 379 -26.22 6.37 6.10
N LEU A 380 -26.22 7.30 5.14
CA LEU A 380 -25.02 8.06 4.82
C LEU A 380 -24.84 9.26 5.77
N LYS A 381 -23.60 9.59 6.14
CA LYS A 381 -23.24 10.78 6.94
C LYS A 381 -23.11 12.02 6.05
N CYS A 382 -23.39 13.19 6.64
CA CYS A 382 -22.96 14.47 6.06
C CYS A 382 -21.49 14.69 6.39
N ILE A 383 -20.65 14.82 5.36
CA ILE A 383 -19.21 15.05 5.52
C ILE A 383 -18.75 16.40 4.93
N CYS A 384 -19.65 17.28 4.49
CA CYS A 384 -19.24 18.57 3.90
C CYS A 384 -19.07 19.71 4.92
N GLY A 385 -19.17 19.44 6.21
CA GLY A 385 -19.09 20.45 7.27
C GLY A 385 -20.28 21.40 7.39
N ASN A 386 -21.39 21.15 6.66
CA ASN A 386 -22.64 21.92 6.76
C ASN A 386 -23.76 21.08 7.38
N ASP A 387 -24.79 21.73 7.91
CA ASP A 387 -26.02 21.09 8.40
C ASP A 387 -26.94 20.71 7.21
N CYS A 388 -26.49 19.74 6.42
CA CYS A 388 -27.26 19.22 5.31
C CYS A 388 -28.44 18.41 5.82
N GLN A 389 -29.61 18.63 5.22
CA GLN A 389 -30.79 17.82 5.49
C GLN A 389 -30.85 16.67 4.49
N PRO A 390 -31.26 15.46 4.91
CA PRO A 390 -31.55 14.36 4.00
C PRO A 390 -32.54 14.79 2.91
N THR A 391 -32.28 14.42 1.66
CA THR A 391 -33.14 14.74 0.52
C THR A 391 -33.95 13.52 0.10
N VAL A 392 -35.17 13.76 -0.38
CA VAL A 392 -35.98 12.72 -1.02
C VAL A 392 -35.39 12.43 -2.40
N CYS A 393 -35.08 11.17 -2.64
CA CYS A 393 -34.47 10.60 -3.82
C CYS A 393 -35.37 9.48 -4.36
N GLY A 394 -35.29 9.22 -5.67
CA GLY A 394 -36.09 8.17 -6.32
C GLY A 394 -37.60 8.45 -6.34
N ASP A 395 -38.36 7.49 -6.86
CA ASP A 395 -39.82 7.57 -7.03
C ASP A 395 -40.62 7.05 -5.81
N THR A 396 -40.00 6.23 -4.97
CA THR A 396 -40.56 5.70 -3.71
C THR A 396 -40.35 6.65 -2.53
N GLY A 397 -39.60 7.74 -2.76
CA GLY A 397 -39.38 8.79 -1.77
C GLY A 397 -38.29 8.46 -0.74
N ILE A 398 -37.30 7.67 -1.13
CA ILE A 398 -36.14 7.32 -0.29
C ILE A 398 -35.47 8.60 0.18
N THR A 399 -35.41 8.82 1.48
CA THR A 399 -34.63 9.94 2.00
C THR A 399 -33.19 9.49 2.23
N ALA A 400 -32.23 10.13 1.56
CA ALA A 400 -30.81 9.84 1.67
C ALA A 400 -30.00 11.13 1.89
N MET A 401 -28.94 11.02 2.68
CA MET A 401 -27.95 12.09 2.83
C MET A 401 -26.97 12.00 1.66
N VAL A 402 -27.17 12.81 0.63
CA VAL A 402 -26.28 12.85 -0.53
C VAL A 402 -25.24 13.94 -0.32
N CYS A 403 -24.31 13.68 0.58
CA CYS A 403 -23.22 14.58 0.90
C CYS A 403 -21.92 13.80 0.80
N GLY A 404 -21.11 14.12 -0.20
CA GLY A 404 -19.81 13.50 -0.38
C GLY A 404 -18.66 14.46 -0.17
N GLY A 405 -17.46 13.91 -0.11
CA GLY A 405 -16.19 14.64 -0.08
C GLY A 405 -15.48 14.51 -1.42
N ALA A 406 -14.45 15.33 -1.61
CA ALA A 406 -13.40 15.01 -2.57
C ALA A 406 -12.23 14.44 -1.76
N LEU A 407 -11.84 13.19 -2.03
CA LEU A 407 -10.48 12.75 -1.72
C LEU A 407 -9.50 13.45 -2.66
N PRO A 408 -8.17 13.41 -2.42
CA PRO A 408 -7.22 13.70 -3.49
C PRO A 408 -7.64 12.92 -4.75
N GLU A 409 -7.63 13.55 -5.93
CA GLU A 409 -8.10 12.96 -7.20
C GLU A 409 -7.44 11.60 -7.55
N THR A 410 -6.32 11.26 -6.90
CA THR A 410 -5.53 10.04 -7.10
C THR A 410 -5.83 8.88 -6.14
N ALA A 411 -6.78 9.03 -5.19
CA ALA A 411 -7.18 7.99 -4.22
C ALA A 411 -7.91 6.77 -4.81
N THR A 412 -7.90 6.62 -6.13
CA THR A 412 -8.64 5.63 -6.92
C THR A 412 -8.17 4.18 -6.74
N TYR A 413 -7.14 3.93 -5.95
CA TYR A 413 -6.36 2.67 -6.01
C TYR A 413 -6.12 2.02 -4.64
N GLY A 414 -6.59 2.62 -3.54
CA GLY A 414 -6.44 2.02 -2.22
C GLY A 414 -6.53 3.03 -1.07
N ILE A 415 -7.19 2.60 0.01
CA ILE A 415 -7.27 3.31 1.29
C ILE A 415 -7.24 2.29 2.42
N ALA A 416 -6.43 2.53 3.45
CA ALA A 416 -6.33 1.69 4.64
C ALA A 416 -6.29 2.56 5.91
N SER A 417 -7.22 2.32 6.83
CA SER A 417 -7.26 2.97 8.14
C SER A 417 -6.28 2.30 9.08
N ILE A 418 -5.43 3.09 9.73
CA ILE A 418 -4.53 2.60 10.79
C ILE A 418 -4.92 3.14 12.17
N GLY A 419 -6.00 3.91 12.27
CA GLY A 419 -6.52 4.44 13.55
C GLY A 419 -5.96 5.79 13.96
N GLY A 420 -6.51 6.35 15.03
CA GLY A 420 -6.19 7.71 15.45
C GLY A 420 -6.52 8.75 14.38
N GLY A 421 -7.42 8.42 13.45
CA GLY A 421 -7.79 9.13 12.22
C GLY A 421 -6.70 9.12 11.15
N TYR A 422 -5.69 8.25 11.24
CA TYR A 422 -4.64 8.14 10.25
C TYR A 422 -4.96 7.05 9.22
N TYR A 423 -4.58 7.33 7.97
CA TYR A 423 -4.85 6.49 6.83
C TYR A 423 -3.63 6.43 5.92
N TYR A 424 -3.35 5.26 5.37
CA TYR A 424 -2.57 5.18 4.14
C TYR A 424 -3.50 5.27 2.95
N ILE A 425 -3.24 6.23 2.06
CA ILE A 425 -4.04 6.45 0.85
C ILE A 425 -3.08 6.40 -0.32
N VAL A 426 -3.46 5.63 -1.33
CA VAL A 426 -2.76 5.62 -2.60
C VAL A 426 -2.92 6.99 -3.26
N ASP A 427 -1.82 7.66 -3.56
CA ASP A 427 -1.83 9.02 -4.12
C ASP A 427 -1.11 9.15 -5.48
N GLY A 428 -0.71 8.02 -6.06
CA GLY A 428 -0.13 7.90 -7.39
C GLY A 428 -0.23 6.46 -7.92
N ALA A 429 0.19 6.23 -9.17
CA ALA A 429 0.09 4.92 -9.81
C ALA A 429 0.85 3.80 -9.06
N THR A 430 1.85 4.18 -8.27
CA THR A 430 2.75 3.30 -7.53
C THR A 430 3.02 3.80 -6.12
N THR A 431 2.33 4.84 -5.64
CA THR A 431 2.67 5.49 -4.37
C THR A 431 1.52 5.53 -3.39
N ALA A 432 1.83 5.33 -2.12
CA ALA A 432 0.87 5.52 -1.02
C ALA A 432 1.48 6.43 0.05
N SER A 433 0.69 7.38 0.55
CA SER A 433 1.14 8.32 1.58
C SER A 433 0.26 8.26 2.82
N LEU A 434 0.80 8.71 3.94
CA LEU A 434 0.07 8.85 5.20
C LEU A 434 -0.77 10.13 5.19
N PHE A 435 -2.03 10.03 5.57
CA PHE A 435 -2.98 11.13 5.69
C PHE A 435 -3.62 11.14 7.07
N LYS A 436 -3.96 12.33 7.54
CA LYS A 436 -4.75 12.55 8.75
C LYS A 436 -6.15 13.03 8.34
N ARG A 437 -7.16 12.29 8.78
CA ARG A 437 -8.58 12.60 8.66
C ARG A 437 -9.02 13.58 9.76
N ASP A 438 -9.83 14.57 9.38
CA ASP A 438 -10.62 15.41 10.31
C ASP A 438 -12.05 14.88 10.51
N ASP A 439 -12.84 15.50 11.39
CA ASP A 439 -14.21 15.06 11.70
C ASP A 439 -15.18 15.08 10.50
N ASN A 440 -14.84 15.79 9.44
CA ASN A 440 -15.62 15.89 8.21
C ASN A 440 -15.04 15.01 7.08
N TYR A 441 -14.18 14.05 7.40
CA TYR A 441 -13.54 13.19 6.39
C TYR A 441 -12.75 13.98 5.33
N ASN A 442 -12.18 15.15 5.69
CA ASN A 442 -11.13 15.77 4.90
C ASN A 442 -9.78 15.15 5.29
N PHE A 443 -8.96 14.87 4.29
CA PHE A 443 -7.67 14.22 4.46
C PHE A 443 -6.53 15.20 4.17
N THR A 444 -5.63 15.36 5.14
CA THR A 444 -4.42 16.17 4.98
C THR A 444 -3.21 15.25 4.95
N ARG A 445 -2.39 15.35 3.90
CA ARG A 445 -1.14 14.56 3.80
C ARG A 445 -0.26 14.90 5.00
N VAL A 446 0.18 13.86 5.71
CA VAL A 446 1.09 14.00 6.84
C VAL A 446 2.49 14.14 6.28
N THR A 447 3.08 15.30 6.49
CA THR A 447 4.50 15.52 6.24
C THR A 447 5.23 15.54 7.58
N LEU A 448 6.27 14.73 7.70
CA LEU A 448 7.18 14.84 8.83
C LEU A 448 8.14 15.98 8.54
N ASP A 449 8.35 16.85 9.52
CA ASP A 449 9.42 17.85 9.46
C ASP A 449 10.76 17.14 9.65
N ARG A 450 11.30 16.70 8.51
CA ARG A 450 12.56 15.97 8.41
C ARG A 450 13.69 16.91 7.98
N PRO A 451 14.95 16.66 8.40
CA PRO A 451 16.07 17.48 7.98
C PRO A 451 16.22 17.59 6.45
N ILE A 452 15.78 16.56 5.70
CA ILE A 452 15.81 16.57 4.24
C ILE A 452 15.02 17.74 3.62
N ASN A 453 13.95 18.18 4.29
CA ASN A 453 13.08 19.27 3.82
C ASN A 453 13.77 20.64 3.82
N ALA A 454 14.94 20.77 4.48
CA ALA A 454 15.73 21.99 4.43
C ALA A 454 16.47 22.16 3.09
N PHE A 455 16.67 21.09 2.32
CA PHE A 455 17.54 21.10 1.13
C PHE A 455 16.76 21.31 -0.17
N ASN A 456 17.10 22.38 -0.90
CA ASN A 456 16.43 22.76 -2.15
C ASN A 456 16.88 21.94 -3.37
N ASP A 457 17.99 21.21 -3.24
CA ASP A 457 18.64 20.44 -4.30
C ASP A 457 18.40 18.92 -4.18
N ILE A 458 17.38 18.54 -3.41
CA ILE A 458 16.90 17.17 -3.22
C ILE A 458 15.41 17.14 -3.55
N VAL A 459 15.02 16.29 -4.50
CA VAL A 459 13.63 16.20 -4.97
C VAL A 459 13.05 14.84 -4.57
N GLU A 460 11.84 14.83 -4.00
CA GLU A 460 11.09 13.60 -3.72
C GLU A 460 10.93 12.79 -5.02
N GLY A 461 11.32 11.51 -4.98
CA GLY A 461 11.37 10.63 -6.15
C GLY A 461 12.75 10.47 -6.80
N ASP A 462 13.76 11.27 -6.43
CA ASP A 462 15.15 10.98 -6.83
C ASP A 462 15.58 9.61 -6.26
N TRP A 463 16.35 8.82 -7.02
CA TRP A 463 16.79 7.47 -6.60
C TRP A 463 17.53 7.44 -5.25
N TYR A 464 18.17 8.56 -4.88
CA TYR A 464 18.90 8.71 -3.63
C TYR A 464 18.08 9.36 -2.51
N TYR A 465 16.84 9.80 -2.76
CA TYR A 465 16.05 10.58 -1.80
C TYR A 465 15.94 9.86 -0.44
N LYS A 466 15.53 8.58 -0.46
CA LYS A 466 15.42 7.74 0.74
C LYS A 466 16.75 7.59 1.49
N ALA A 467 17.84 7.42 0.75
CA ALA A 467 19.17 7.27 1.34
C ALA A 467 19.68 8.56 1.97
N VAL A 468 19.43 9.70 1.32
CA VAL A 468 19.77 11.02 1.87
C VAL A 468 18.95 11.29 3.13
N ASP A 469 17.65 11.00 3.10
CA ASP A 469 16.76 11.17 4.26
C ASP A 469 17.21 10.33 5.45
N TYR A 470 17.52 9.05 5.21
CA TYR A 470 18.10 8.15 6.21
C TYR A 470 19.41 8.70 6.78
N ALA A 471 20.35 9.08 5.91
CA ALA A 471 21.66 9.56 6.33
C ALA A 471 21.57 10.86 7.15
N LEU A 472 20.63 11.74 6.84
CA LEU A 472 20.40 12.98 7.58
C LEU A 472 19.69 12.72 8.92
N THR A 473 18.66 11.88 8.93
CA THR A 473 17.86 11.54 10.12
C THR A 473 18.70 10.81 11.17
N GLU A 474 19.53 9.86 10.74
CA GLU A 474 20.48 9.17 11.62
C GLU A 474 21.67 10.05 12.02
N GLY A 475 21.83 11.23 11.39
CA GLY A 475 22.94 12.15 11.64
C GLY A 475 24.29 11.64 11.13
N ILE A 476 24.27 10.69 10.18
CA ILE A 476 25.44 10.17 9.47
C ILE A 476 26.01 11.28 8.58
N MET A 477 25.14 11.98 7.85
CA MET A 477 25.49 13.08 6.97
C MET A 477 24.82 14.39 7.40
N SER A 478 25.38 15.50 6.94
CA SER A 478 24.79 16.83 7.02
C SER A 478 24.88 17.52 5.66
N GLY A 479 24.12 18.60 5.47
CA GLY A 479 24.24 19.46 4.29
C GLY A 479 25.62 20.11 4.13
N THR A 480 25.93 20.55 2.91
CA THR A 480 27.10 21.40 2.62
C THR A 480 26.83 22.87 2.95
N SER A 481 25.55 23.26 3.03
CA SER A 481 25.06 24.51 3.60
C SER A 481 23.78 24.23 4.41
N THR A 482 23.11 25.28 4.88
CA THR A 482 21.79 25.17 5.54
C THR A 482 20.68 24.69 4.61
N ASP A 483 20.86 24.81 3.29
CA ASP A 483 19.82 24.61 2.28
C ASP A 483 20.28 23.82 1.04
N THR A 484 21.52 23.31 1.04
CA THR A 484 22.11 22.53 -0.04
C THR A 484 22.76 21.26 0.50
N PHE A 485 22.35 20.09 -0.01
CA PHE A 485 22.98 18.80 0.29
C PHE A 485 24.14 18.46 -0.65
N ALA A 486 24.10 18.91 -1.90
CA ALA A 486 25.01 18.64 -3.01
C ALA A 486 25.14 17.14 -3.35
N PRO A 487 24.06 16.44 -3.77
CA PRO A 487 24.05 14.98 -3.95
C PRO A 487 25.11 14.47 -4.94
N ASN A 488 25.42 15.26 -5.97
CA ASN A 488 26.38 14.90 -7.02
C ASN A 488 27.83 15.30 -6.71
N ALA A 489 28.10 15.97 -5.59
CA ALA A 489 29.47 16.33 -5.22
C ALA A 489 30.23 15.10 -4.72
N THR A 490 31.51 15.00 -5.08
CA THR A 490 32.38 13.91 -4.63
C THR A 490 32.72 14.07 -3.14
N LEU A 491 32.60 12.99 -2.36
CA LEU A 491 33.02 12.97 -0.96
C LEU A 491 34.54 12.94 -0.82
N THR A 492 35.03 13.47 0.29
CA THR A 492 36.44 13.33 0.67
C THR A 492 36.64 12.21 1.67
N ARG A 493 37.87 11.71 1.80
CA ARG A 493 38.24 10.71 2.82
C ARG A 493 37.89 11.15 4.25
N ALA A 494 38.09 12.44 4.57
CA ALA A 494 37.72 12.98 5.88
C ALA A 494 36.21 12.92 6.14
N MET A 495 35.39 13.16 5.12
CA MET A 495 33.93 13.08 5.27
C MET A 495 33.47 11.66 5.59
N VAL A 496 34.07 10.63 4.98
CA VAL A 496 33.73 9.23 5.27
C VAL A 496 34.13 8.85 6.71
N ALA A 497 35.32 9.27 7.16
CA ALA A 497 35.72 9.07 8.57
C ALA A 497 34.74 9.76 9.53
N GLN A 498 34.32 11.00 9.20
CA GLN A 498 33.33 11.74 9.98
C GLN A 498 31.96 11.05 10.02
N MET A 499 31.53 10.43 8.93
CA MET A 499 30.25 9.70 8.87
C MET A 499 30.26 8.51 9.84
N LEU A 500 31.32 7.69 9.84
CA LEU A 500 31.46 6.56 10.77
C LEU A 500 31.60 7.03 12.23
N TYR A 501 32.34 8.12 12.45
CA TYR A 501 32.48 8.72 13.77
C TYR A 501 31.14 9.24 14.33
N SER A 502 30.32 9.87 13.48
CA SER A 502 28.96 10.30 13.85
C SER A 502 28.05 9.10 14.13
N LEU A 503 28.16 8.02 13.34
CA LEU A 503 27.39 6.79 13.52
C LEU A 503 27.67 6.13 14.88
N GLU A 504 28.92 6.17 15.35
CA GLU A 504 29.31 5.67 16.69
C GLU A 504 29.01 6.66 17.85
N GLY A 505 28.30 7.77 17.57
CA GLY A 505 27.95 8.75 18.60
C GLY A 505 29.11 9.64 19.03
N LYS A 506 30.13 9.80 18.17
CA LYS A 506 31.30 10.66 18.37
C LYS A 506 32.10 10.28 19.64
N PRO A 507 32.65 9.05 19.70
CA PRO A 507 33.43 8.56 20.83
C PRO A 507 34.67 9.42 21.12
N ALA A 508 35.29 9.26 22.28
CA ALA A 508 36.52 9.99 22.58
C ALA A 508 37.65 9.59 21.59
N ALA A 509 38.21 10.57 20.89
CA ALA A 509 39.32 10.37 19.97
C ALA A 509 40.66 10.64 20.64
N GLY A 510 41.66 9.82 20.32
CA GLY A 510 43.07 10.13 20.59
C GLY A 510 43.61 11.13 19.56
N ARG A 511 44.95 11.17 19.43
CA ARG A 511 45.62 11.92 18.36
C ARG A 511 46.24 10.94 17.37
N ALA A 512 45.85 11.01 16.10
CA ALA A 512 46.60 10.35 15.03
C ALA A 512 47.78 11.20 14.56
N ASP A 513 48.88 10.55 14.19
CA ASP A 513 50.12 11.19 13.74
C ASP A 513 50.14 11.38 12.22
N PHE A 514 49.15 12.10 11.68
CA PHE A 514 49.14 12.52 10.28
C PHE A 514 49.55 13.99 10.15
N ALA A 515 50.57 14.27 9.34
CA ALA A 515 51.16 15.61 9.19
C ALA A 515 50.20 16.64 8.56
N ASP A 516 49.19 16.18 7.82
CA ASP A 516 48.17 16.98 7.14
C ASP A 516 46.82 17.01 7.87
N VAL A 517 46.75 16.49 9.10
CA VAL A 517 45.57 16.57 9.98
C VAL A 517 45.84 17.59 11.07
N ALA A 518 45.35 18.82 10.87
CA ALA A 518 45.51 19.89 11.84
C ALA A 518 44.65 19.66 13.10
N GLU A 519 45.23 19.92 14.28
CA GLU A 519 44.50 19.89 15.54
C GLU A 519 43.33 20.88 15.53
N GLY A 520 42.15 20.44 15.97
CA GLY A 520 40.92 21.24 15.95
C GLY A 520 40.27 21.39 14.57
N ALA A 521 40.81 20.78 13.51
CA ALA A 521 40.06 20.65 12.26
C ALA A 521 38.79 19.81 12.50
N TRP A 522 37.70 20.13 11.77
CA TRP A 522 36.40 19.48 11.98
C TRP A 522 36.42 17.96 11.83
N TYR A 523 37.39 17.42 11.08
CA TYR A 523 37.60 16.00 10.85
C TYR A 523 38.66 15.35 11.76
N ALA A 524 39.38 16.13 12.59
CA ALA A 524 40.58 15.65 13.27
C ALA A 524 40.27 14.49 14.23
N ASP A 525 39.21 14.64 15.03
CA ASP A 525 38.77 13.61 15.97
C ASP A 525 38.27 12.37 15.23
N ALA A 526 37.48 12.57 14.16
CA ALA A 526 36.95 11.47 13.37
C ALA A 526 38.06 10.62 12.72
N ILE A 527 39.05 11.28 12.11
CA ILE A 527 40.22 10.60 11.53
C ILE A 527 41.05 9.92 12.62
N SER A 528 41.25 10.59 13.76
CA SER A 528 42.07 10.04 14.84
C SER A 528 41.44 8.82 15.50
N TRP A 529 40.12 8.86 15.73
CA TRP A 529 39.36 7.71 16.19
C TRP A 529 39.40 6.58 15.16
N ALA A 530 39.04 6.85 13.91
CA ALA A 530 38.99 5.83 12.88
C ALA A 530 40.35 5.17 12.63
N ALA A 531 41.45 5.93 12.71
CA ALA A 531 42.80 5.39 12.61
C ALA A 531 43.19 4.56 13.85
N GLY A 532 42.80 5.03 15.05
CA GLY A 532 43.03 4.32 16.31
C GLY A 532 42.32 2.97 16.39
N GLU A 533 41.12 2.87 15.82
CA GLU A 533 40.35 1.62 15.69
C GLU A 533 40.78 0.75 14.50
N GLY A 534 41.76 1.20 13.70
CA GLY A 534 42.24 0.47 12.51
C GLY A 534 41.27 0.48 11.32
N ILE A 535 40.25 1.34 11.33
CA ILE A 535 39.25 1.47 10.26
C ILE A 535 39.84 2.15 9.02
N VAL A 536 40.74 3.12 9.23
CA VAL A 536 41.38 3.88 8.14
C VAL A 536 42.89 3.90 8.26
N SER A 537 43.57 4.01 7.12
CA SER A 537 45.02 4.20 7.04
C SER A 537 45.39 5.38 6.12
N GLY A 538 46.54 6.00 6.36
CA GLY A 538 47.09 7.09 5.54
C GLY A 538 48.03 6.63 4.42
N TYR A 539 48.53 7.58 3.63
CA TYR A 539 49.55 7.40 2.60
C TYR A 539 50.96 7.62 3.17
N GLY A 540 51.32 6.84 4.18
CA GLY A 540 52.53 7.08 4.97
C GLY A 540 52.26 8.04 6.13
N ASP A 541 52.90 9.21 6.11
CA ASP A 541 52.76 10.23 7.17
C ASP A 541 51.62 11.22 6.93
N THR A 542 50.85 11.09 5.85
CA THR A 542 49.69 11.92 5.51
C THR A 542 48.42 11.08 5.40
N PHE A 543 47.26 11.69 5.66
CA PHE A 543 45.95 11.04 5.53
C PHE A 543 45.25 11.34 4.20
N GLY A 544 45.47 12.54 3.64
CA GLY A 544 44.73 13.06 2.49
C GLY A 544 43.28 13.42 2.82
N PRO A 545 42.98 14.28 3.83
CA PRO A 545 41.61 14.52 4.29
C PRO A 545 40.69 15.13 3.22
N ASN A 546 41.26 15.91 2.28
CA ASN A 546 40.52 16.56 1.21
C ASN A 546 40.54 15.77 -0.11
N ASP A 547 41.23 14.63 -0.15
CA ASP A 547 41.29 13.84 -1.37
C ASP A 547 39.93 13.17 -1.61
N PRO A 548 39.46 13.15 -2.87
CA PRO A 548 38.26 12.39 -3.24
C PRO A 548 38.37 10.94 -2.78
N ILE A 549 37.34 10.45 -2.09
CA ILE A 549 37.28 9.02 -1.73
C ILE A 549 37.05 8.19 -2.98
N THR A 550 37.92 7.21 -3.24
CA THR A 550 37.69 6.24 -4.32
C THR A 550 36.77 5.12 -3.85
N ARG A 551 36.08 4.46 -4.78
CA ARG A 551 35.18 3.34 -4.47
C ARG A 551 35.89 2.18 -3.78
N GLU A 552 37.10 1.85 -4.21
CA GLU A 552 37.91 0.80 -3.58
C GLU A 552 38.39 1.19 -2.17
N GLN A 553 38.65 2.49 -1.91
CA GLN A 553 38.94 2.97 -0.56
C GLN A 553 37.71 2.92 0.34
N LEU A 554 36.55 3.36 -0.17
CA LEU A 554 35.30 3.30 0.58
C LEU A 554 34.97 1.87 1.00
N ALA A 555 35.11 0.90 0.09
CA ALA A 555 34.89 -0.51 0.38
C ALA A 555 35.82 -1.02 1.49
N LEU A 556 37.11 -0.72 1.39
CA LEU A 556 38.09 -1.11 2.40
C LEU A 556 37.80 -0.50 3.77
N ILE A 557 37.39 0.77 3.81
CA ILE A 557 37.03 1.46 5.06
C ILE A 557 35.79 0.82 5.71
N LEU A 558 34.75 0.54 4.94
CA LEU A 558 33.55 -0.12 5.45
C LEU A 558 33.84 -1.55 5.91
N TYR A 559 34.72 -2.27 5.21
CA TYR A 559 35.20 -3.59 5.62
C TYR A 559 35.93 -3.53 6.97
N GLY A 560 36.88 -2.61 7.13
CA GLY A 560 37.59 -2.41 8.41
C GLY A 560 36.65 -2.02 9.55
N TYR A 561 35.65 -1.17 9.28
CA TYR A 561 34.62 -0.83 10.26
C TYR A 561 33.75 -2.05 10.61
N ALA A 562 33.33 -2.86 9.63
CA ALA A 562 32.58 -4.09 9.88
C ALA A 562 33.36 -5.07 10.76
N GLN A 563 34.67 -5.23 10.51
CA GLN A 563 35.55 -6.05 11.34
C GLN A 563 35.65 -5.52 12.78
N MET A 564 35.79 -4.20 12.95
CA MET A 564 35.80 -3.57 14.28
C MET A 564 34.51 -3.85 15.05
N LYS A 565 33.36 -3.83 14.36
CA LYS A 565 32.05 -4.15 14.95
C LYS A 565 31.76 -5.64 15.08
N GLU A 566 32.69 -6.51 14.67
CA GLU A 566 32.52 -7.97 14.62
C GLU A 566 31.32 -8.41 13.76
N TYR A 567 30.97 -7.63 12.74
CA TYR A 567 29.94 -8.01 11.77
C TYR A 567 30.42 -9.14 10.85
N ASP A 568 29.48 -9.83 10.19
CA ASP A 568 29.85 -10.84 9.21
C ASP A 568 30.58 -10.20 8.02
N THR A 569 31.85 -10.59 7.86
CA THR A 569 32.72 -10.18 6.76
C THR A 569 33.17 -11.37 5.91
N THR A 570 32.43 -12.48 5.94
CA THR A 570 32.76 -13.73 5.24
C THR A 570 32.18 -13.81 3.84
N GLN A 571 31.33 -12.86 3.44
CA GLN A 571 30.80 -12.78 2.09
C GLN A 571 31.95 -12.53 1.11
N GLY A 572 32.16 -13.48 0.20
CA GLY A 572 33.21 -13.45 -0.79
C GLY A 572 32.89 -14.43 -1.91
N GLY A 573 33.37 -14.17 -3.12
CA GLY A 573 32.90 -14.92 -4.28
C GLY A 573 33.54 -14.54 -5.59
N MET A 574 33.09 -15.20 -6.66
CA MET A 574 33.61 -14.95 -8.00
C MET A 574 32.95 -13.74 -8.67
N SER A 575 31.89 -13.16 -8.09
CA SER A 575 31.11 -12.06 -8.66
C SER A 575 31.97 -10.84 -9.00
N ILE A 576 32.97 -10.52 -8.16
CA ILE A 576 33.87 -9.39 -8.46
C ILE A 576 34.68 -9.60 -9.76
N ARG A 577 34.92 -10.86 -10.17
CA ARG A 577 35.68 -11.20 -11.39
C ARG A 577 34.85 -11.13 -12.65
N GLU A 578 33.53 -10.98 -12.52
CA GLU A 578 32.63 -10.81 -13.66
C GLU A 578 32.75 -9.41 -14.26
N PHE A 579 33.24 -8.43 -13.49
CA PHE A 579 33.48 -7.08 -13.96
C PHE A 579 34.69 -7.00 -14.89
N SER A 580 34.49 -6.32 -16.02
CA SER A 580 35.48 -6.21 -17.09
C SER A 580 36.76 -5.46 -16.68
N ASP A 581 36.69 -4.64 -15.63
CA ASP A 581 37.80 -3.88 -15.06
C ASP A 581 38.32 -4.45 -13.74
N TYR A 582 38.02 -5.72 -13.43
CA TYR A 582 38.53 -6.43 -12.24
C TYR A 582 40.05 -6.28 -12.07
N THR A 583 40.81 -6.34 -13.17
CA THR A 583 42.28 -6.23 -13.13
C THR A 583 42.80 -4.82 -12.79
N SER A 584 41.91 -3.82 -12.73
CA SER A 584 42.23 -2.45 -12.32
C SER A 584 42.11 -2.23 -10.81
N ILE A 585 41.57 -3.20 -10.06
CA ILE A 585 41.45 -3.14 -8.61
C ILE A 585 42.85 -3.15 -7.99
N SER A 586 43.09 -2.20 -7.10
CA SER A 586 44.33 -2.17 -6.34
C SER A 586 44.45 -3.39 -5.44
N GLY A 587 45.62 -4.05 -5.42
CA GLY A 587 45.82 -5.27 -4.63
C GLY A 587 45.55 -5.11 -3.12
N TRP A 588 45.76 -3.90 -2.58
CA TRP A 588 45.48 -3.58 -1.18
C TRP A 588 43.98 -3.36 -0.88
N ALA A 589 43.16 -3.13 -1.91
CA ALA A 589 41.72 -2.93 -1.77
C ALA A 589 40.91 -4.18 -2.09
N LEU A 590 41.55 -5.22 -2.63
CA LEU A 590 40.87 -6.37 -3.22
C LEU A 590 39.92 -7.07 -2.23
N GLU A 591 40.37 -7.30 -1.00
CA GLU A 591 39.57 -8.00 0.02
C GLU A 591 38.33 -7.18 0.42
N GLY A 592 38.50 -5.90 0.74
CA GLY A 592 37.38 -5.04 1.12
C GLY A 592 36.40 -4.80 -0.04
N LEU A 593 36.91 -4.66 -1.28
CA LEU A 593 36.06 -4.49 -2.45
C LEU A 593 35.33 -5.79 -2.84
N ASP A 594 35.99 -6.95 -2.74
CA ASP A 594 35.35 -8.26 -2.94
C ASP A 594 34.21 -8.44 -1.94
N TRP A 595 34.48 -8.24 -0.66
CA TRP A 595 33.44 -8.30 0.37
C TRP A 595 32.28 -7.35 0.08
N ALA A 596 32.55 -6.07 -0.24
CA ALA A 596 31.48 -5.10 -0.44
C ALA A 596 30.61 -5.40 -1.67
N VAL A 597 31.17 -6.02 -2.71
CA VAL A 597 30.40 -6.49 -3.88
C VAL A 597 29.53 -7.68 -3.49
N ASN A 598 30.08 -8.69 -2.80
CA ASN A 598 29.34 -9.90 -2.42
C ASN A 598 28.31 -9.64 -1.30
N ALA A 599 28.54 -8.64 -0.45
CA ALA A 599 27.59 -8.16 0.55
C ALA A 599 26.51 -7.23 -0.04
N GLY A 600 26.52 -6.98 -1.36
CA GLY A 600 25.51 -6.15 -2.04
C GLY A 600 25.62 -4.64 -1.74
N LEU A 601 26.71 -4.19 -1.10
CA LEU A 601 26.93 -2.78 -0.77
C LEU A 601 27.37 -1.96 -1.98
N LEU A 602 28.12 -2.57 -2.90
CA LEU A 602 28.66 -1.93 -4.09
C LEU A 602 28.27 -2.69 -5.35
N SER A 603 27.59 -2.01 -6.27
CA SER A 603 27.26 -2.50 -7.61
C SER A 603 28.04 -1.76 -8.70
N GLY A 604 28.08 -2.30 -9.92
CA GLY A 604 28.77 -1.68 -11.05
C GLY A 604 28.14 -0.36 -11.54
N LYS A 605 28.94 0.51 -12.15
CA LYS A 605 28.49 1.81 -12.72
C LYS A 605 28.06 1.74 -14.19
N GLY A 606 27.61 0.56 -14.64
CA GLY A 606 27.27 0.28 -16.05
C GLY A 606 28.45 -0.27 -16.87
N ASN A 607 28.17 -0.69 -18.11
CA ASN A 607 29.13 -1.36 -19.00
C ASN A 607 29.88 -2.54 -18.37
N ASN A 608 29.29 -3.18 -17.35
CA ASN A 608 29.92 -4.25 -16.58
C ASN A 608 31.28 -3.82 -15.96
N THR A 609 31.34 -2.63 -15.35
CA THR A 609 32.55 -2.09 -14.68
C THR A 609 32.29 -1.64 -13.23
N LEU A 610 33.30 -1.78 -12.36
CA LEU A 610 33.28 -1.29 -10.98
C LEU A 610 33.81 0.14 -10.85
N VAL A 611 34.73 0.52 -11.74
CA VAL A 611 35.48 1.76 -11.75
C VAL A 611 36.15 2.03 -10.38
N PRO A 612 37.03 1.13 -9.90
CA PRO A 612 37.48 1.09 -8.50
C PRO A 612 38.15 2.38 -8.02
N THR A 613 38.87 3.06 -8.91
CA THR A 613 39.59 4.30 -8.60
C THR A 613 38.75 5.58 -8.81
N ALA A 614 37.49 5.46 -9.25
CA ALA A 614 36.63 6.63 -9.41
C ALA A 614 36.12 7.14 -8.06
N GLY A 615 35.89 8.44 -7.99
CA GLY A 615 35.25 9.10 -6.85
C GLY A 615 33.82 8.61 -6.62
N ALA A 616 33.39 8.60 -5.36
CA ALA A 616 31.99 8.36 -4.99
C ALA A 616 31.28 9.67 -4.63
N THR A 617 30.07 9.87 -5.16
CA THR A 617 29.26 11.05 -4.86
C THR A 617 28.60 10.94 -3.49
N ARG A 618 28.16 12.08 -2.94
CA ARG A 618 27.43 12.11 -1.65
C ARG A 618 26.16 11.25 -1.68
N ALA A 619 25.41 11.27 -2.78
CA ALA A 619 24.24 10.42 -2.97
C ALA A 619 24.60 8.92 -3.00
N GLU A 620 25.66 8.54 -3.74
CA GLU A 620 26.12 7.15 -3.80
C GLU A 620 26.55 6.63 -2.44
N VAL A 621 27.29 7.42 -1.66
CA VAL A 621 27.74 6.99 -0.33
C VAL A 621 26.59 7.01 0.68
N ALA A 622 25.62 7.91 0.58
CA ALA A 622 24.40 7.85 1.39
C ALA A 622 23.67 6.52 1.17
N GLN A 623 23.53 6.09 -0.10
CA GLN A 623 22.93 4.80 -0.46
C GLN A 623 23.73 3.64 0.13
N ILE A 624 25.05 3.64 -0.02
CA ILE A 624 25.93 2.59 0.50
C ILE A 624 25.84 2.51 2.03
N PHE A 625 25.83 3.64 2.75
CA PHE A 625 25.72 3.65 4.20
C PHE A 625 24.35 3.19 4.70
N MET A 626 23.27 3.58 4.02
CA MET A 626 21.93 3.07 4.31
C MET A 626 21.91 1.54 4.16
N MET A 627 22.41 1.02 3.04
CA MET A 627 22.49 -0.43 2.79
C MET A 627 23.39 -1.13 3.81
N PHE A 628 24.54 -0.56 4.16
CA PHE A 628 25.44 -1.12 5.16
C PHE A 628 24.76 -1.24 6.53
N CYS A 629 24.04 -0.20 6.96
CA CYS A 629 23.33 -0.22 8.24
C CYS A 629 22.14 -1.19 8.23
N GLN A 630 21.46 -1.35 7.09
CA GLN A 630 20.27 -2.19 6.97
C GLN A 630 20.60 -3.67 6.77
N GLU A 631 21.61 -3.99 5.99
CA GLU A 631 21.93 -5.37 5.60
C GLU A 631 23.04 -5.96 6.47
N VAL A 632 24.14 -5.24 6.69
CA VAL A 632 25.30 -5.82 7.40
C VAL A 632 25.13 -5.67 8.92
N ALA A 633 24.83 -4.46 9.39
CA ALA A 633 24.78 -4.19 10.82
C ALA A 633 23.56 -4.83 11.52
N LYS A 634 22.43 -5.03 10.82
CA LYS A 634 21.24 -5.67 11.41
C LYS A 634 21.30 -7.20 11.40
N GLN A 635 21.89 -7.82 10.37
CA GLN A 635 22.02 -9.28 10.31
C GLN A 635 22.99 -9.85 11.36
N SER A 636 23.84 -8.99 11.93
CA SER A 636 24.85 -9.35 12.93
C SER A 636 24.37 -9.21 14.38
N LYS A 637 23.10 -8.87 14.61
CA LYS A 637 22.43 -8.89 15.92
C LYS A 637 21.55 -10.12 16.03
#